data_AF-A0A395MNA4-F1
#
_entry.id   AF-A0A395MNA4-F1
#
_cell.length_a   1.000
_cell.length_b   1.000
_cell.length_c   1.000
_cell.angle_alpha   90.00
_cell.angle_beta   90.00
_cell.angle_gamma   90.00
#
_symmetry.space_group_name_H-M   'P 1'
#
loop_
_entity.id
_entity.type
_entity.pdbx_description
1 polymer ?
#
loop_
_entity_poly.entity_id
_entity_poly.type
_entity_poly.pdbx_seq_one_letter_code
_entity_poly.pdbx_strand_id
1 'polypeptide(L)'
;MATYAKLPLLSKGPAQPDKPSSLKVGLYMVAWIVSSNITILFNKWLLDTAGFKYPILLVTWHLIFATVVTQILAHTTTYLDSRHDLPNNWDFFLTTVLPIGIVSSGSLVASNFVYLYLSVAVIQMLKAASPVSVLLVSWIFGVVNPTLEKILNILVIAVGVAVASAGTVEFSAIGFFFQMGGLAFEAVRVVMTQVMLNGEGLKMDAMVGLYYYAPIVAVLNLLVAFVIEVPHFDMEDFNRVGFPMLFLNAAVAFTLNFTSMVLIGKTSGLVMSLSGIFKNILLVICSVLIWHVTITPIQLFGYSVTLCALVYYSLGREKLREGYEASLNWVSGVATNNGVSIRTRKVTTSMHSLFAKITGPKRVKIRIKPDYDYVFLTGYGPEAQGQYLRGKLLLFVPEKQHVQSVHLKFTSRMWLGDHAAPTEQATKWQQREQTIHSWSPFRTVDHPSKNVLNGKEYEWPFELFIKGNQDETFKGCNRCSITYLLEASTEPQDVRSFTPIRIIRTPAFSSYELMDPSSVHGKWSTKAEYNISVRHRAIALGGLIPIDAQVCASSKIAKARFYLREIHTVDDVFEGQRVVTEWPLDVKKESELQSWQQCLHLPLAVRSCSPDLSMHGVKISHTLHFEVTFVTDGITTEEEISMPIHLFISPELPVNGWGIFVQNQDITSKEVKDVLAEGIRVPPRYCDVELSLEGYGLPVGTPPPAYSEC
;
A
#
# COMPACT_ATOMS: atom_id res chain seq x y z
N MET A 1 -28.71 19.32 -6.21
CA MET A 1 -28.39 17.88 -6.16
C MET A 1 -26.89 17.75 -6.34
N ALA A 2 -26.14 17.62 -5.24
CA ALA A 2 -24.69 17.59 -5.26
C ALA A 2 -24.21 16.15 -5.52
N THR A 3 -23.38 16.01 -6.55
CA THR A 3 -22.81 14.76 -7.07
C THR A 3 -21.78 14.20 -6.09
N TYR A 4 -22.10 13.09 -5.42
CA TYR A 4 -21.14 12.33 -4.60
C TYR A 4 -20.16 11.60 -5.52
N ALA A 5 -18.88 12.01 -5.50
CA ALA A 5 -17.80 11.32 -6.20
C ALA A 5 -17.46 10.00 -5.48
N LYS A 6 -17.30 8.91 -6.25
CA LYS A 6 -16.95 7.57 -5.77
C LYS A 6 -15.55 7.55 -5.14
N LEU A 7 -15.45 7.09 -3.89
CA LEU A 7 -14.19 6.78 -3.20
C LEU A 7 -13.41 5.65 -3.92
N PRO A 8 -12.10 5.80 -4.18
CA PRO A 8 -11.24 4.70 -4.59
C PRO A 8 -10.71 3.92 -3.38
N LEU A 9 -11.18 2.68 -3.22
CA LEU A 9 -10.65 1.66 -2.31
C LEU A 9 -9.38 1.02 -2.91
N LEU A 10 -8.19 1.56 -2.62
CA LEU A 10 -6.92 0.83 -2.73
C LEU A 10 -5.96 1.28 -1.63
N SER A 11 -5.81 0.43 -0.61
CA SER A 11 -4.92 0.68 0.52
C SER A 11 -3.45 0.59 0.11
N LYS A 12 -2.77 1.73 -0.01
CA LYS A 12 -1.32 1.79 0.23
C LYS A 12 -1.11 1.70 1.74
N GLY A 13 -0.39 0.66 2.19
CA GLY A 13 0.20 0.68 3.53
C GLY A 13 1.24 1.81 3.63
N PRO A 14 1.53 2.34 4.83
CA PRO A 14 2.51 3.39 4.99
C PRO A 14 3.88 2.94 4.47
N ALA A 15 4.60 3.85 3.82
CA ALA A 15 5.95 3.64 3.31
C ALA A 15 6.85 3.08 4.43
N GLN A 16 7.56 1.98 4.15
CA GLN A 16 8.62 1.53 5.06
C GLN A 16 9.78 2.52 4.97
N PRO A 17 10.18 3.17 6.07
CA PRO A 17 11.43 3.90 6.08
C PRO A 17 12.60 2.94 6.05
N ASP A 18 13.75 3.44 5.57
CA ASP A 18 15.05 2.78 5.61
C ASP A 18 15.19 1.90 6.86
N LYS A 19 15.50 0.61 6.68
CA LYS A 19 15.67 -0.37 7.76
C LYS A 19 16.53 0.26 8.86
N PRO A 20 15.93 0.77 9.96
CA PRO A 20 16.71 1.24 11.06
C PRO A 20 17.31 -0.03 11.67
N SER A 21 18.54 0.04 12.21
CA SER A 21 19.12 -1.08 12.93
C SER A 21 18.06 -1.67 13.87
N SER A 22 17.75 -2.96 13.75
CA SER A 22 16.64 -3.64 14.45
C SER A 22 16.57 -3.28 15.95
N LEU A 23 17.75 -3.06 16.56
CA LEU A 23 17.95 -2.58 17.92
C LEU A 23 17.30 -1.21 18.22
N LYS A 24 17.47 -0.21 17.34
CA LYS A 24 16.93 1.16 17.53
C LYS A 24 15.40 1.14 17.51
N VAL A 25 14.80 0.37 16.59
CA VAL A 25 13.33 0.21 16.53
C VAL A 25 12.81 -0.49 17.77
N GLY A 26 13.50 -1.54 18.23
CA GLY A 26 13.18 -2.22 19.48
C GLY A 26 13.23 -1.28 20.69
N LEU A 27 14.24 -0.42 20.77
CA LEU A 27 14.38 0.55 21.87
C LEU A 27 13.24 1.57 21.88
N TYR A 28 12.89 2.14 20.73
CA TYR A 28 11.72 3.03 20.64
C TYR A 28 10.43 2.34 21.04
N MET A 29 10.26 1.08 20.65
CA MET A 29 9.08 0.29 21.01
C MET A 29 8.97 0.04 22.51
N VAL A 30 10.07 -0.31 23.16
CA VAL A 30 10.12 -0.43 24.63
C VAL A 30 9.81 0.91 25.28
N ALA A 31 10.39 2.01 24.79
CA ALA A 31 10.12 3.35 25.30
C ALA A 31 8.64 3.75 25.17
N TRP A 32 7.98 3.40 24.05
CA TRP A 32 6.55 3.63 23.84
C TRP A 32 5.68 2.80 24.79
N ILE A 33 5.99 1.51 24.95
CA ILE A 33 5.27 0.63 25.89
C ILE A 33 5.40 1.17 27.31
N VAL A 34 6.62 1.48 27.75
CA VAL A 34 6.89 1.96 29.12
C VAL A 34 6.24 3.31 29.37
N SER A 35 6.45 4.30 28.50
CA SER A 35 5.83 5.63 28.63
C SER A 35 4.31 5.57 28.60
N SER A 36 3.71 4.71 27.77
CA SER A 36 2.25 4.51 27.74
C SER A 36 1.72 3.93 29.05
N ASN A 37 2.39 2.91 29.60
CA ASN A 37 1.98 2.29 30.86
C ASN A 37 2.13 3.28 32.02
N ILE A 38 3.28 3.95 32.13
CA ILE A 38 3.53 4.95 33.18
C ILE A 38 2.50 6.07 33.09
N THR A 39 2.20 6.61 31.90
CA THR A 39 1.20 7.68 31.75
C THR A 39 -0.16 7.25 32.32
N ILE A 40 -0.64 6.05 31.99
CA ILE A 40 -1.96 5.58 32.44
C ILE A 40 -1.97 5.35 33.96
N LEU A 41 -0.94 4.68 34.49
CA LEU A 41 -0.82 4.40 35.92
C LEU A 41 -0.68 5.69 36.73
N PHE A 42 0.12 6.63 36.23
CA PHE A 42 0.37 7.91 36.87
C PHE A 42 -0.88 8.80 36.84
N ASN A 43 -1.61 8.82 35.71
CA ASN A 43 -2.91 9.51 35.65
C ASN A 43 -3.89 8.91 36.66
N LYS A 44 -4.02 7.58 36.75
CA LYS A 44 -4.90 6.96 37.75
C LYS A 44 -4.46 7.31 39.17
N TRP A 45 -3.18 7.24 39.49
CA TRP A 45 -2.67 7.59 40.82
C TRP A 45 -2.93 9.06 41.18
N LEU A 46 -2.75 9.99 40.23
CA LEU A 46 -3.05 11.41 40.41
C LEU A 46 -4.54 11.66 40.72
N LEU A 47 -5.43 11.05 39.92
CA LEU A 47 -6.87 11.24 40.01
C LEU A 47 -7.48 10.55 41.24
N ASP A 48 -6.93 9.41 41.66
CA ASP A 48 -7.52 8.54 42.68
C ASP A 48 -6.84 8.69 44.05
N THR A 49 -5.51 8.71 44.08
CA THR A 49 -4.71 8.63 45.31
C THR A 49 -4.14 9.99 45.73
N ALA A 50 -3.64 10.79 44.79
CA ALA A 50 -3.03 12.09 45.09
C ALA A 50 -4.07 13.19 45.41
N GLY A 51 -5.34 12.98 45.01
CA GLY A 51 -6.46 13.87 45.28
C GLY A 51 -6.81 14.84 44.15
N PHE A 52 -6.09 14.81 43.01
CA PHE A 52 -6.35 15.70 41.88
C PHE A 52 -7.54 15.22 41.04
N LYS A 53 -8.78 15.36 41.52
CA LYS A 53 -9.98 14.79 40.87
C LYS A 53 -10.48 15.58 39.65
N TYR A 54 -9.55 16.07 38.81
CA TYR A 54 -9.83 16.92 37.66
C TYR A 54 -9.24 16.32 36.37
N PRO A 55 -9.86 15.25 35.82
CA PRO A 55 -9.35 14.54 34.65
C PRO A 55 -9.25 15.40 33.37
N ILE A 56 -10.17 16.34 33.14
CA ILE A 56 -10.11 17.21 31.95
C ILE A 56 -9.00 18.25 32.12
N LEU A 57 -8.87 18.88 33.29
CA LEU A 57 -7.76 19.81 33.55
C LEU A 57 -6.41 19.12 33.43
N LEU A 58 -6.28 17.86 33.90
CA LEU A 58 -5.06 17.08 33.77
C LEU A 58 -4.68 16.83 32.29
N VAL A 59 -5.61 16.38 31.46
CA VAL A 59 -5.33 16.16 30.03
C VAL A 59 -5.15 17.47 29.27
N THR A 60 -5.82 18.54 29.68
CA THR A 60 -5.62 19.89 29.13
C THR A 60 -4.20 20.37 29.41
N TRP A 61 -3.68 20.13 30.62
CA TRP A 61 -2.30 20.41 30.97
C TRP A 61 -1.30 19.65 30.10
N HIS A 62 -1.55 18.36 29.80
CA HIS A 62 -0.72 17.59 28.86
C HIS A 62 -0.68 18.20 27.47
N LEU A 63 -1.83 18.65 26.97
CA LEU A 63 -1.95 19.25 25.63
C LEU A 63 -1.33 20.65 25.56
N ILE A 64 -1.46 21.46 26.61
CA ILE A 64 -0.77 22.75 26.73
C ILE A 64 0.74 22.53 26.73
N PHE A 65 1.23 21.60 27.56
CA PHE A 65 2.65 21.26 27.60
C PHE A 65 3.15 20.76 26.23
N ALA A 66 2.40 19.86 25.58
CA ALA A 66 2.72 19.39 24.24
C ALA A 66 2.76 20.53 23.21
N THR A 67 1.82 21.49 23.29
CA THR A 67 1.79 22.67 22.41
C THR A 67 3.01 23.55 22.60
N VAL A 68 3.40 23.84 23.85
CA VAL A 68 4.59 24.64 24.15
C VAL A 68 5.85 23.95 23.61
N VAL A 69 6.01 22.65 23.88
CA VAL A 69 7.19 21.90 23.43
C VAL A 69 7.23 21.78 21.91
N THR A 70 6.10 21.53 21.23
CA THR A 70 6.09 21.46 19.75
C THR A 70 6.34 22.82 19.11
N GLN A 71 5.88 23.92 19.70
CA GLN A 71 6.23 25.27 19.24
C GLN A 71 7.72 25.57 19.42
N ILE A 72 8.31 25.24 20.57
CA ILE A 72 9.75 25.40 20.78
C ILE A 72 10.51 24.57 19.73
N LEU A 73 10.12 23.31 19.54
CA LEU A 73 10.77 22.40 18.61
C LEU A 73 10.64 22.86 17.15
N ALA A 74 9.52 23.48 16.80
CA ALA A 74 9.29 24.14 15.53
C ALA A 74 10.27 25.30 15.25
N HIS A 75 10.77 25.96 16.30
CA HIS A 75 11.75 27.05 16.17
C HIS A 75 13.20 26.58 16.28
N THR A 76 13.46 25.47 16.97
CA THR A 76 14.83 25.00 17.25
C THR A 76 15.30 23.86 16.35
N THR A 77 14.41 23.19 15.61
CA THR A 77 14.77 21.96 14.90
C THR A 77 14.00 21.77 13.58
N THR A 78 14.63 21.10 12.62
CA THR A 78 14.10 20.82 11.27
C THR A 78 13.08 19.68 11.22
N TYR A 79 12.77 19.02 12.34
CA TYR A 79 11.80 17.91 12.40
C TYR A 79 10.35 18.32 12.06
N LEU A 80 10.04 19.63 12.02
CA LEU A 80 8.71 20.16 11.71
C LEU A 80 8.66 20.93 10.37
N ASP A 81 9.69 20.85 9.52
CA ASP A 81 9.77 21.67 8.30
C ASP A 81 8.71 21.36 7.25
N SER A 82 8.15 20.14 7.25
CA SER A 82 7.01 19.74 6.40
C SER A 82 5.72 20.53 6.68
N ARG A 83 5.70 21.41 7.70
CA ARG A 83 4.59 22.35 7.93
C ARG A 83 4.46 23.39 6.82
N HIS A 84 5.54 23.73 6.11
CA HIS A 84 5.54 24.77 5.07
C HIS A 84 4.94 24.28 3.75
N ASP A 85 4.79 22.95 3.59
CA ASP A 85 4.20 22.31 2.42
C ASP A 85 2.66 22.28 2.50
N LEU A 86 2.07 22.75 3.59
CA LEU A 86 0.63 22.74 3.81
C LEU A 86 -0.04 24.02 3.33
N PRO A 87 -1.19 23.94 2.65
CA PRO A 87 -1.93 25.11 2.23
C PRO A 87 -2.35 25.91 3.46
N ASN A 88 -1.84 27.15 3.57
CA ASN A 88 -2.11 28.06 4.69
C ASN A 88 -3.50 28.73 4.57
N ASN A 89 -4.54 27.93 4.27
CA ASN A 89 -5.90 28.40 4.03
C ASN A 89 -6.81 28.13 5.23
N TRP A 90 -7.58 29.14 5.64
CA TRP A 90 -8.59 29.01 6.70
C TRP A 90 -9.64 27.94 6.39
N ASP A 91 -9.95 27.71 5.12
CA ASP A 91 -10.88 26.67 4.69
C ASP A 91 -10.36 25.28 5.05
N PHE A 92 -9.06 25.00 4.83
CA PHE A 92 -8.44 23.74 5.22
C PHE A 92 -8.49 23.55 6.74
N PHE A 93 -8.20 24.61 7.49
CA PHE A 93 -8.24 24.58 8.95
C PHE A 93 -9.65 24.27 9.49
N LEU A 94 -10.68 24.94 8.98
CA LEU A 94 -12.07 24.80 9.46
C LEU A 94 -12.75 23.52 8.98
N THR A 95 -12.45 23.05 7.77
CA THR A 95 -13.11 21.86 7.19
C THR A 95 -12.40 20.55 7.51
N THR A 96 -11.10 20.58 7.78
CA THR A 96 -10.29 19.37 7.96
C THR A 96 -9.73 19.27 9.38
N VAL A 97 -9.03 20.29 9.87
CA VAL A 97 -8.31 20.21 11.15
C VAL A 97 -9.25 20.35 12.36
N LEU A 98 -10.15 21.33 12.33
CA LEU A 98 -11.08 21.62 13.43
C LEU A 98 -12.03 20.44 13.74
N PRO A 99 -12.67 19.78 12.75
CA PRO A 99 -13.53 18.62 13.03
C PRO A 99 -12.79 17.45 13.68
N ILE A 100 -11.54 17.19 13.26
CA ILE A 100 -10.67 16.19 13.89
C ILE A 100 -10.38 16.58 15.35
N GLY A 101 -10.09 17.86 15.59
CA GLY A 101 -9.89 18.41 16.93
C GLY A 101 -11.10 18.24 17.85
N ILE A 102 -12.31 18.50 17.36
CA ILE A 102 -13.57 18.33 18.11
C ILE A 102 -13.77 16.86 18.51
N VAL A 103 -13.65 15.93 17.56
CA VAL A 103 -13.79 14.50 17.83
C VAL A 103 -12.69 14.00 18.78
N SER A 104 -11.46 14.49 18.63
CA SER A 104 -10.35 14.16 19.52
C SER A 104 -10.55 14.69 20.95
N SER A 105 -11.09 15.90 21.09
CA SER A 105 -11.46 16.47 22.39
C SER A 105 -12.51 15.60 23.07
N GLY A 106 -13.60 15.26 22.36
CA GLY A 106 -14.64 14.37 22.87
C GLY A 106 -14.10 13.00 23.32
N SER A 107 -13.21 12.40 22.54
CA SER A 107 -12.57 11.12 22.91
C SER A 107 -11.70 11.23 24.17
N LEU A 108 -10.87 12.28 24.29
CA LEU A 108 -9.98 12.49 25.43
C LEU A 108 -10.77 12.79 26.71
N VAL A 109 -11.79 13.64 26.63
CA VAL A 109 -12.67 13.94 27.78
C VAL A 109 -13.34 12.66 28.27
N ALA A 110 -14.03 11.94 27.38
CA ALA A 110 -14.73 10.70 27.73
C ALA A 110 -13.77 9.65 28.30
N SER A 111 -12.62 9.42 27.65
CA SER A 111 -11.66 8.38 28.07
C SER A 111 -10.95 8.68 29.40
N ASN A 112 -10.83 9.95 29.80
CA ASN A 112 -10.26 10.31 31.10
C ASN A 112 -11.31 10.34 32.21
N PHE A 113 -12.55 10.71 31.91
CA PHE A 113 -13.67 10.65 32.86
C PHE A 113 -13.92 9.22 33.38
N VAL A 114 -13.67 8.20 32.54
CA VAL A 114 -13.84 6.79 32.90
C VAL A 114 -12.98 6.37 34.10
N TYR A 115 -11.81 6.99 34.33
CA TYR A 115 -10.93 6.65 35.46
C TYR A 115 -11.57 6.90 36.84
N LEU A 116 -12.60 7.74 36.90
CA LEU A 116 -13.38 8.00 38.12
C LEU A 116 -14.40 6.89 38.42
N TYR A 117 -14.75 6.07 37.43
CA TYR A 117 -15.84 5.09 37.53
C TYR A 117 -15.41 3.64 37.34
N LEU A 118 -14.33 3.38 36.61
CA LEU A 118 -13.85 2.03 36.32
C LEU A 118 -12.38 1.86 36.71
N SER A 119 -12.01 0.63 37.08
CA SER A 119 -10.61 0.27 37.30
C SER A 119 -9.83 0.22 36.00
N VAL A 120 -8.51 0.46 36.07
CA VAL A 120 -7.64 0.47 34.88
C VAL A 120 -7.69 -0.87 34.15
N ALA A 121 -7.76 -1.99 34.87
CA ALA A 121 -7.91 -3.32 34.26
C ALA A 121 -9.18 -3.44 33.41
N VAL A 122 -10.35 -3.03 33.93
CA VAL A 122 -11.62 -3.07 33.19
C VAL A 122 -11.60 -2.12 31.99
N ILE A 123 -11.00 -0.94 32.14
CA ILE A 123 -10.80 0.02 31.04
C ILE A 123 -9.99 -0.62 29.89
N GLN A 124 -8.90 -1.32 30.20
CA GLN A 124 -8.09 -1.97 29.16
C GLN A 124 -8.80 -3.15 28.50
N MET A 125 -9.60 -3.91 29.25
CA MET A 125 -10.43 -4.97 28.70
C MET A 125 -11.46 -4.41 27.70
N LEU A 126 -12.12 -3.29 28.04
CA LEU A 126 -13.04 -2.60 27.14
C LEU A 126 -12.32 -2.02 25.91
N LYS A 127 -11.12 -1.45 26.09
CA LYS A 127 -10.30 -0.92 24.98
C LYS A 127 -9.88 -1.97 23.96
N ALA A 128 -9.88 -3.25 24.32
CA ALA A 128 -9.66 -4.34 23.37
C ALA A 128 -10.73 -4.41 22.27
N ALA A 129 -11.90 -3.78 22.46
CA ALA A 129 -12.92 -3.60 21.41
C ALA A 129 -12.59 -2.50 20.40
N SER A 130 -11.51 -1.72 20.57
CA SER A 130 -11.16 -0.60 19.66
C SER A 130 -11.18 -0.98 18.16
N PRO A 131 -10.63 -2.14 17.72
CA PRO A 131 -10.70 -2.54 16.32
C PRO A 131 -12.13 -2.75 15.79
N VAL A 132 -13.08 -3.12 16.66
CA VAL A 132 -14.50 -3.25 16.31
C VAL A 132 -15.06 -1.88 15.94
N SER A 133 -14.86 -0.89 16.81
CA SER A 133 -15.31 0.49 16.58
C SER A 133 -14.66 1.10 15.33
N VAL A 134 -13.35 0.90 15.14
CA VAL A 134 -12.63 1.40 13.96
C VAL A 134 -13.17 0.77 12.67
N LEU A 135 -13.42 -0.54 12.64
CA LEU A 135 -13.97 -1.16 11.43
C LEU A 135 -15.38 -0.66 11.13
N LEU A 136 -16.26 -0.57 12.14
CA LEU A 136 -17.63 -0.09 11.96
C LEU A 136 -17.65 1.33 11.41
N VAL A 137 -16.86 2.23 11.99
CA VAL A 137 -16.74 3.61 11.51
C VAL A 137 -16.14 3.65 10.10
N SER A 138 -15.07 2.89 9.85
CA SER A 138 -14.46 2.81 8.51
C SER A 138 -15.44 2.31 7.44
N TRP A 139 -16.34 1.40 7.80
CA TRP A 139 -17.38 0.90 6.92
C TRP A 139 -18.48 1.94 6.68
N ILE A 140 -18.95 2.61 7.73
CA ILE A 140 -19.95 3.71 7.63
C ILE A 140 -19.44 4.84 6.74
N PHE A 141 -18.15 5.18 6.87
CA PHE A 141 -17.51 6.23 6.06
C PHE A 141 -17.10 5.74 4.65
N GLY A 142 -17.38 4.48 4.29
CA GLY A 142 -17.06 3.92 2.98
C GLY A 142 -15.56 3.74 2.70
N VAL A 143 -14.71 3.84 3.74
CA VAL A 143 -13.25 3.72 3.63
C VAL A 143 -12.80 2.29 3.41
N VAL A 144 -13.53 1.31 3.99
CA VAL A 144 -13.22 -0.12 3.88
C VAL A 144 -14.50 -0.93 3.71
N ASN A 145 -14.54 -1.80 2.70
CA ASN A 145 -15.58 -2.83 2.59
C ASN A 145 -15.16 -4.10 3.36
N PRO A 146 -15.84 -4.47 4.46
CA PRO A 146 -15.45 -5.60 5.27
C PRO A 146 -15.81 -6.93 4.60
N THR A 147 -14.84 -7.86 4.56
CA THR A 147 -15.10 -9.25 4.15
C THR A 147 -15.83 -10.01 5.27
N LEU A 148 -16.61 -11.02 4.91
CA LEU A 148 -17.36 -11.84 5.88
C LEU A 148 -16.46 -12.44 6.98
N GLU A 149 -15.23 -12.84 6.62
CA GLU A 149 -14.24 -13.36 7.58
C GLU A 149 -13.85 -12.30 8.64
N LYS A 150 -13.67 -11.03 8.23
CA LYS A 150 -13.34 -9.94 9.17
C LYS A 150 -14.52 -9.61 10.09
N ILE A 151 -15.74 -9.66 9.57
CA ILE A 151 -16.97 -9.44 10.36
C ILE A 151 -17.11 -10.51 11.43
N LEU A 152 -16.97 -11.79 11.07
CA LEU A 152 -17.08 -12.90 12.01
C LEU A 152 -16.02 -12.81 13.12
N ASN A 153 -14.78 -12.46 12.78
CA ASN A 153 -13.71 -12.31 13.77
C ASN A 153 -14.00 -11.17 14.76
N ILE A 154 -14.50 -10.04 14.26
CA ILE A 154 -14.88 -8.90 15.10
C ILE A 154 -16.08 -9.20 16.00
N LEU A 155 -17.03 -10.02 15.54
CA LEU A 155 -18.12 -10.50 16.39
C LEU A 155 -17.58 -11.29 17.60
N VAL A 156 -16.56 -12.13 17.40
CA VAL A 156 -15.90 -12.86 18.49
C VAL A 156 -15.23 -11.91 19.49
N ILE A 157 -14.55 -10.86 19.00
CA ILE A 157 -13.97 -9.81 19.85
C ILE A 157 -15.07 -9.14 20.69
N ALA A 158 -16.19 -8.75 20.07
CA ALA A 158 -17.30 -8.09 20.74
C ALA A 158 -17.95 -9.00 21.81
N VAL A 159 -18.16 -10.28 21.52
CA VAL A 159 -18.68 -11.26 22.48
C VAL A 159 -17.71 -11.44 23.65
N GLY A 160 -16.41 -11.59 23.40
CA GLY A 160 -15.42 -11.72 24.47
C GLY A 160 -15.39 -10.51 25.41
N VAL A 161 -15.50 -9.29 24.86
CA VAL A 161 -15.59 -8.05 25.66
C VAL A 161 -16.89 -7.98 26.44
N ALA A 162 -18.02 -8.40 25.87
CA ALA A 162 -19.30 -8.47 26.57
C ALA A 162 -19.25 -9.45 27.75
N VAL A 163 -18.69 -10.64 27.55
CA VAL A 163 -18.48 -11.64 28.61
C VAL A 163 -17.55 -11.10 29.71
N ALA A 164 -16.46 -10.42 29.32
CA ALA A 164 -15.56 -9.80 30.29
C ALA A 164 -16.25 -8.69 31.09
N SER A 165 -17.08 -7.89 30.43
CA SER A 165 -17.82 -6.79 31.08
C SER A 165 -18.88 -7.31 32.06
N ALA A 166 -19.60 -8.38 31.70
CA ALA A 166 -20.59 -9.02 32.57
C ALA A 166 -19.96 -9.62 33.84
N GLY A 167 -18.67 -9.94 33.81
CA GLY A 167 -17.91 -10.45 34.93
C GLY A 167 -17.39 -9.41 35.92
N THR A 168 -17.71 -8.13 35.74
CA THR A 168 -17.20 -7.05 36.59
C THR A 168 -17.87 -7.08 37.97
N VAL A 169 -17.04 -7.01 39.03
CA VAL A 169 -17.51 -7.04 40.42
C VAL A 169 -18.26 -5.75 40.79
N GLU A 170 -17.77 -4.61 40.31
CA GLU A 170 -18.39 -3.29 40.48
C GLU A 170 -18.70 -2.70 39.10
N PHE A 171 -19.85 -3.07 38.53
CA PHE A 171 -20.27 -2.56 37.22
C PHE A 171 -20.82 -1.13 37.33
N SER A 172 -20.02 -0.15 36.94
CA SER A 172 -20.52 1.21 36.72
C SER A 172 -21.02 1.37 35.28
N ALA A 173 -22.34 1.41 35.11
CA ALA A 173 -22.96 1.64 33.80
C ALA A 173 -22.53 2.99 33.21
N ILE A 174 -22.42 4.03 34.05
CA ILE A 174 -21.94 5.36 33.64
C ILE A 174 -20.54 5.26 33.06
N GLY A 175 -19.61 4.63 33.79
CA GLY A 175 -18.24 4.42 33.32
C GLY A 175 -18.17 3.59 32.04
N PHE A 176 -19.01 2.56 31.91
CA PHE A 176 -19.09 1.73 30.71
C PHE A 176 -19.54 2.54 29.48
N PHE A 177 -20.60 3.34 29.59
CA PHE A 177 -21.08 4.16 28.47
C PHE A 177 -20.10 5.26 28.08
N PHE A 178 -19.45 5.92 29.05
CA PHE A 178 -18.37 6.87 28.76
C PHE A 178 -17.20 6.18 28.05
N GLN A 179 -16.84 4.95 28.44
CA GLN A 179 -15.78 4.19 27.79
C GLN A 179 -16.13 3.79 26.36
N MET A 180 -17.37 3.34 26.12
CA MET A 180 -17.85 2.98 24.79
C MET A 180 -17.99 4.22 23.88
N GLY A 181 -18.48 5.34 24.42
CA GLY A 181 -18.53 6.62 23.71
C GLY A 181 -17.13 7.14 23.38
N GLY A 182 -16.19 7.07 24.33
CA GLY A 182 -14.78 7.41 24.10
C GLY A 182 -14.14 6.57 23.00
N LEU A 183 -14.44 5.26 22.94
CA LEU A 183 -14.01 4.36 21.86
C LEU A 183 -14.61 4.71 20.50
N ALA A 184 -15.87 5.13 20.46
CA ALA A 184 -16.52 5.56 19.23
C ALA A 184 -15.88 6.86 18.70
N PHE A 185 -15.70 7.87 19.55
CA PHE A 185 -15.00 9.11 19.16
C PHE A 185 -13.55 8.85 18.76
N GLU A 186 -12.84 7.97 19.48
CA GLU A 186 -11.48 7.56 19.12
C GLU A 186 -11.44 6.92 17.73
N ALA A 187 -12.39 6.04 17.41
CA ALA A 187 -12.49 5.41 16.10
C ALA A 187 -12.75 6.42 14.98
N VAL A 188 -13.67 7.38 15.18
CA VAL A 188 -13.93 8.47 14.23
C VAL A 188 -12.68 9.33 14.04
N ARG A 189 -11.98 9.69 15.12
CA ARG A 189 -10.71 10.43 15.06
C ARG A 189 -9.68 9.68 14.22
N VAL A 190 -9.47 8.39 14.49
CA VAL A 190 -8.48 7.57 13.78
C VAL A 190 -8.81 7.51 12.30
N VAL A 191 -10.07 7.29 11.93
CA VAL A 191 -10.49 7.23 10.51
C VAL A 191 -10.34 8.59 9.83
N MET A 192 -10.76 9.69 10.46
CA MET A 192 -10.59 11.04 9.89
C MET A 192 -9.11 11.41 9.76
N THR A 193 -8.29 11.08 10.75
CA THR A 193 -6.83 11.30 10.70
C THR A 193 -6.20 10.45 9.61
N GLN A 194 -6.65 9.20 9.44
CA GLN A 194 -6.19 8.33 8.36
C GLN A 194 -6.56 8.89 6.98
N VAL A 195 -7.77 9.43 6.82
CA VAL A 195 -8.20 10.09 5.57
C VAL A 195 -7.39 11.36 5.31
N MET A 196 -7.11 12.16 6.34
CA MET A 196 -6.26 13.37 6.24
C MET A 196 -4.82 13.02 5.86
N LEU A 197 -4.21 12.03 6.52
CA LEU A 197 -2.81 11.62 6.30
C LEU A 197 -2.60 10.89 4.97
N ASN A 198 -3.62 10.22 4.45
CA ASN A 198 -3.55 9.49 3.18
C ASN A 198 -4.25 10.23 2.02
N GLY A 199 -4.73 11.47 2.25
CA GLY A 199 -5.33 12.31 1.22
C GLY A 199 -4.32 12.78 0.18
N GLU A 200 -4.76 12.94 -1.06
CA GLU A 200 -3.90 13.45 -2.15
C GLU A 200 -3.39 14.86 -1.80
N GLY A 201 -2.06 15.03 -1.73
CA GLY A 201 -1.41 16.33 -1.54
C GLY A 201 -1.07 16.74 -0.10
N LEU A 202 -1.37 15.93 0.93
CA LEU A 202 -1.05 16.24 2.34
C LEU A 202 -0.16 15.15 2.95
N LYS A 203 1.12 15.10 2.56
CA LYS A 203 2.11 14.26 3.26
C LYS A 203 2.51 14.91 4.59
N MET A 204 1.57 14.96 5.53
CA MET A 204 1.86 15.44 6.89
C MET A 204 2.62 14.36 7.67
N ASP A 205 3.81 14.69 8.15
CA ASP A 205 4.44 13.89 9.21
C ASP A 205 3.49 13.88 10.43
N ALA A 206 3.35 12.73 11.09
CA ALA A 206 2.48 12.57 12.26
C ALA A 206 2.84 13.57 13.39
N MET A 207 4.10 14.00 13.44
CA MET A 207 4.59 15.04 14.35
C MET A 207 4.10 16.46 14.00
N VAL A 208 3.96 16.76 12.71
CA VAL A 208 3.30 17.99 12.23
C VAL A 208 1.81 17.94 12.56
N GLY A 209 1.18 16.76 12.47
CA GLY A 209 -0.18 16.55 12.96
C GLY A 209 -0.37 17.00 14.41
N LEU A 210 0.51 16.56 15.32
CA LEU A 210 0.48 16.96 16.74
C LEU A 210 0.57 18.49 16.93
N TYR A 211 1.40 19.18 16.13
CA TYR A 211 1.51 20.64 16.17
C TYR A 211 0.18 21.35 15.82
N TYR A 212 -0.57 20.84 14.84
CA TYR A 212 -1.83 21.48 14.41
C TYR A 212 -3.02 21.16 15.33
N TYR A 213 -3.19 19.90 15.78
CA TYR A 213 -4.38 19.57 16.59
C TYR A 213 -4.20 19.84 18.09
N ALA A 214 -2.99 19.72 18.66
CA ALA A 214 -2.79 19.90 20.11
C ALA A 214 -3.33 21.22 20.67
N PRO A 215 -3.07 22.41 20.07
CA PRO A 215 -3.61 23.67 20.56
C PRO A 215 -5.13 23.74 20.46
N ILE A 216 -5.72 23.22 19.37
CA ILE A 216 -7.18 23.21 19.18
C ILE A 216 -7.84 22.35 20.26
N VAL A 217 -7.33 21.14 20.46
CA VAL A 217 -7.84 20.20 21.45
C VAL A 217 -7.62 20.74 22.87
N ALA A 218 -6.52 21.44 23.14
CA ALA A 218 -6.28 22.11 24.42
C ALA A 218 -7.35 23.18 24.69
N VAL A 219 -7.64 24.04 23.71
CA VAL A 219 -8.68 25.07 23.84
C VAL A 219 -10.05 24.45 24.05
N LEU A 220 -10.41 23.45 23.24
CA LEU A 220 -11.71 22.76 23.37
C LEU A 220 -11.84 22.06 24.73
N ASN A 221 -10.82 21.32 25.18
CA ASN A 221 -10.83 20.69 26.49
C ASN A 221 -10.88 21.72 27.62
N LEU A 222 -10.19 22.86 27.49
CA LEU A 222 -10.23 23.93 28.46
C LEU A 222 -11.63 24.53 28.56
N LEU A 223 -12.34 24.72 27.44
CA LEU A 223 -13.74 25.17 27.45
C LEU A 223 -14.64 24.18 28.20
N VAL A 224 -14.48 22.87 27.96
CA VAL A 224 -15.24 21.85 28.70
C VAL A 224 -14.87 21.85 30.19
N ALA A 225 -13.58 21.94 30.52
CA ALA A 225 -13.10 22.01 31.89
C ALA A 225 -13.65 23.23 32.62
N PHE A 226 -13.75 24.38 31.95
CA PHE A 226 -14.28 25.62 32.51
C PHE A 226 -15.73 25.48 32.99
N VAL A 227 -16.51 24.66 32.29
CA VAL A 227 -17.92 24.42 32.64
C VAL A 227 -18.07 23.34 33.72
N ILE A 228 -17.24 22.30 33.69
CA ILE A 228 -17.43 21.11 34.54
C ILE A 228 -16.54 21.12 35.79
N GLU A 229 -15.23 21.31 35.61
CA GLU A 229 -14.21 21.06 36.64
C GLU A 229 -13.74 22.33 37.34
N VAL A 230 -13.56 23.44 36.61
CA VAL A 230 -13.09 24.73 37.16
C VAL A 230 -13.98 25.26 38.28
N PRO A 231 -15.33 25.14 38.25
CA PRO A 231 -16.17 25.59 39.36
C PRO A 231 -15.93 24.82 40.67
N HIS A 232 -15.41 23.59 40.56
CA HIS A 232 -15.10 22.71 41.68
C HIS A 232 -13.60 22.66 41.99
N PHE A 233 -12.78 23.46 41.31
CA PHE A 233 -11.33 23.43 41.41
C PHE A 233 -10.85 24.18 42.65
N ASP A 234 -10.15 23.48 43.54
CA ASP A 234 -9.50 24.09 44.70
C ASP A 234 -7.98 24.20 44.49
N MET A 235 -7.42 25.34 44.88
CA MET A 235 -5.97 25.57 44.89
C MET A 235 -5.26 24.70 45.92
N GLU A 236 -5.96 24.22 46.95
CA GLU A 236 -5.39 23.29 47.93
C GLU A 236 -5.03 21.93 47.30
N ASP A 237 -5.86 21.42 46.39
CA ASP A 237 -5.60 20.17 45.65
C ASP A 237 -4.40 20.30 44.71
N PHE A 238 -4.21 21.48 44.10
CA PHE A 238 -3.03 21.76 43.28
C PHE A 238 -1.74 21.80 44.13
N ASN A 239 -1.79 22.44 45.29
CA ASN A 239 -0.64 22.53 46.20
C ASN A 239 -0.27 21.17 46.80
N ARG A 240 -1.26 20.32 47.08
CA ARG A 240 -1.05 18.96 47.59
C ARG A 240 -0.29 18.06 46.62
N VAL A 241 -0.59 18.17 45.32
CA VAL A 241 0.07 17.40 44.27
C VAL A 241 1.44 17.99 43.93
N GLY A 242 1.50 19.32 43.89
CA GLY A 242 2.70 20.09 43.58
C GLY A 242 3.02 20.15 42.09
N PHE A 243 3.54 21.29 41.66
CA PHE A 243 3.98 21.53 40.28
C PHE A 243 4.99 20.49 39.74
N PRO A 244 6.02 20.03 40.50
CA PRO A 244 6.98 19.05 40.00
C PRO A 244 6.33 17.74 39.54
N MET A 245 5.30 17.28 40.25
CA MET A 245 4.62 16.03 39.94
C MET A 245 3.77 16.16 38.67
N LEU A 246 3.07 17.29 38.51
CA LEU A 246 2.31 17.63 37.31
C LEU A 246 3.20 17.85 36.09
N PHE A 247 4.37 18.47 36.28
CA PHE A 247 5.38 18.62 35.23
C PHE A 247 5.92 17.26 34.78
N LEU A 248 6.30 16.39 35.72
CA LEU A 248 6.78 15.04 35.41
C LEU A 248 5.71 14.22 34.67
N ASN A 249 4.46 14.30 35.12
CA ASN A 249 3.35 13.62 34.48
C ASN A 249 3.14 14.11 33.03
N ALA A 250 3.17 15.42 32.79
CA ALA A 250 3.10 16.00 31.44
C ALA A 250 4.30 15.63 30.56
N ALA A 251 5.51 15.58 31.11
CA ALA A 251 6.72 15.16 30.38
C ALA A 251 6.63 13.68 29.94
N VAL A 252 6.10 12.80 30.79
CA VAL A 252 5.87 11.39 30.43
C VAL A 252 4.79 11.29 29.36
N ALA A 253 3.69 12.05 29.47
CA ALA A 253 2.63 12.09 28.46
C ALA A 253 3.15 12.62 27.10
N PHE A 254 4.01 13.64 27.11
CA PHE A 254 4.68 14.11 25.90
C PHE A 254 5.60 13.04 25.30
N THR A 255 6.38 12.34 26.13
CA THR A 255 7.26 11.25 25.69
C THR A 255 6.45 10.13 25.02
N LEU A 256 5.27 9.80 25.55
CA LEU A 256 4.34 8.86 24.92
C LEU A 256 3.91 9.35 23.53
N ASN A 257 3.47 10.60 23.41
CA ASN A 257 3.06 11.17 22.12
C ASN A 257 4.22 11.13 21.12
N PHE A 258 5.41 11.59 21.52
CA PHE A 258 6.62 11.60 20.70
C PHE A 258 7.02 10.19 20.22
N THR A 259 7.16 9.23 21.15
CA THR A 259 7.54 7.85 20.80
C THR A 259 6.47 7.17 19.92
N SER A 260 5.19 7.45 20.14
CA SER A 260 4.11 6.94 19.31
C SER A 260 4.22 7.43 17.87
N MET A 261 4.51 8.72 17.66
CA MET A 261 4.68 9.28 16.31
C MET A 261 5.89 8.65 15.59
N VAL A 262 7.03 8.52 16.29
CA VAL A 262 8.23 7.87 15.74
C VAL A 262 7.95 6.43 15.34
N LEU A 263 7.19 5.67 16.13
CA LEU A 263 6.82 4.29 15.77
C LEU A 263 5.88 4.22 14.57
N ILE A 264 4.91 5.13 14.44
CA ILE A 264 4.01 5.17 13.27
C ILE A 264 4.81 5.34 11.99
N GLY A 265 5.82 6.22 12.01
CA GLY A 265 6.71 6.40 10.88
C GLY A 265 7.63 5.20 10.63
N LYS A 266 8.15 4.56 11.70
CA LYS A 266 9.26 3.56 11.62
C LYS A 266 8.85 2.10 11.65
N THR A 267 7.59 1.77 11.92
CA THR A 267 7.11 0.40 12.07
C THR A 267 5.91 0.10 11.19
N SER A 268 5.69 -1.18 10.87
CA SER A 268 4.47 -1.60 10.18
C SER A 268 3.27 -1.61 11.14
N GLY A 269 2.07 -1.36 10.61
CA GLY A 269 0.83 -1.43 11.40
C GLY A 269 0.62 -2.78 12.12
N LEU A 270 1.16 -3.88 11.57
CA LEU A 270 1.13 -5.20 12.22
C LEU A 270 1.95 -5.21 13.52
N VAL A 271 3.17 -4.69 13.48
CA VAL A 271 4.07 -4.64 14.64
C VAL A 271 3.46 -3.76 15.73
N MET A 272 2.93 -2.60 15.36
CA MET A 272 2.27 -1.69 16.30
C MET A 272 1.04 -2.32 16.96
N SER A 273 0.23 -3.07 16.19
CA SER A 273 -0.94 -3.77 16.71
C SER A 273 -0.56 -4.87 17.69
N LEU A 274 0.43 -5.70 17.36
CA LEU A 274 0.91 -6.78 18.23
C LEU A 274 1.56 -6.24 19.51
N SER A 275 2.40 -5.22 19.40
CA SER A 275 3.00 -4.55 20.57
C SER A 275 1.94 -3.86 21.42
N GLY A 276 0.87 -3.34 20.83
CA GLY A 276 -0.29 -2.82 21.53
C GLY A 276 -1.02 -3.88 22.37
N ILE A 277 -1.17 -5.11 21.85
CA ILE A 277 -1.74 -6.22 22.61
C ILE A 277 -0.86 -6.53 23.84
N PHE A 278 0.45 -6.66 23.64
CA PHE A 278 1.39 -6.92 24.73
C PHE A 278 1.37 -5.80 25.79
N LYS A 279 1.37 -4.55 25.35
CA LYS A 279 1.25 -3.37 26.21
C LYS A 279 0.01 -3.43 27.10
N ASN A 280 -1.14 -3.80 26.55
CA ASN A 280 -2.40 -3.87 27.29
C ASN A 280 -2.38 -5.00 28.33
N ILE A 281 -1.83 -6.17 27.98
CA ILE A 281 -1.66 -7.28 28.93
C ILE A 281 -0.78 -6.87 30.10
N LEU A 282 0.37 -6.24 29.81
CA LEU A 282 1.30 -5.74 30.83
C LEU A 282 0.60 -4.74 31.76
N LEU A 283 -0.19 -3.82 31.20
CA LEU A 283 -0.92 -2.82 31.97
C LEU A 283 -1.96 -3.44 32.90
N VAL A 284 -2.69 -4.47 32.44
CA VAL A 284 -3.65 -5.21 33.28
C VAL A 284 -2.93 -5.88 34.44
N ILE A 285 -1.80 -6.56 34.19
CA ILE A 285 -1.00 -7.20 35.24
C ILE A 285 -0.50 -6.17 36.26
N CYS A 286 0.10 -5.07 35.80
CA CYS A 286 0.57 -4.00 36.67
C CYS A 286 -0.58 -3.37 37.48
N SER A 287 -1.75 -3.16 36.86
CA SER A 287 -2.92 -2.63 37.57
C SER A 287 -3.41 -3.54 38.69
N VAL A 288 -3.36 -4.86 38.48
CA VAL A 288 -3.74 -5.85 39.51
C VAL A 288 -2.70 -5.86 40.63
N LEU A 289 -1.41 -5.79 40.30
CA LEU A 289 -0.34 -5.80 41.29
C LEU A 289 -0.31 -4.53 42.16
N ILE A 290 -0.58 -3.35 41.58
CA ILE A 290 -0.48 -2.06 42.28
C ILE A 290 -1.71 -1.78 43.14
N TRP A 291 -2.92 -1.98 42.60
CA TRP A 291 -4.18 -1.64 43.30
C TRP A 291 -4.92 -2.87 43.84
N HIS A 292 -4.34 -4.07 43.75
CA HIS A 292 -4.94 -5.32 44.23
C HIS A 292 -6.39 -5.55 43.74
N VAL A 293 -6.66 -5.15 42.49
CA VAL A 293 -7.98 -5.29 41.87
C VAL A 293 -8.31 -6.76 41.68
N THR A 294 -9.49 -7.19 42.14
CA THR A 294 -9.97 -8.56 41.97
C THR A 294 -10.48 -8.77 40.54
N ILE A 295 -9.87 -9.72 39.80
CA ILE A 295 -10.34 -10.15 38.48
C ILE A 295 -11.12 -11.44 38.63
N THR A 296 -12.36 -11.47 38.16
CA THR A 296 -13.18 -12.68 38.22
C THR A 296 -12.74 -13.72 37.17
N PRO A 297 -12.97 -15.01 37.40
CA PRO A 297 -12.66 -16.04 36.40
C PRO A 297 -13.36 -15.82 35.06
N ILE A 298 -14.58 -15.27 35.08
CA ILE A 298 -15.35 -14.96 33.86
C ILE A 298 -14.78 -13.75 33.10
N GLN A 299 -14.27 -12.73 33.81
CA GLN A 299 -13.50 -11.64 33.21
C GLN A 299 -12.25 -12.15 32.51
N LEU A 300 -11.49 -13.00 33.21
CA LEU A 300 -10.27 -13.59 32.66
C LEU A 300 -10.57 -14.42 31.40
N PHE A 301 -11.65 -15.22 31.44
CA PHE A 301 -12.08 -16.01 30.29
C PHE A 301 -12.48 -15.13 29.10
N GLY A 302 -13.38 -14.15 29.31
CA GLY A 302 -13.82 -13.24 28.26
C GLY A 302 -12.66 -12.47 27.63
N TYR A 303 -11.76 -11.93 28.46
CA TYR A 303 -10.58 -11.21 27.97
C TYR A 303 -9.60 -12.13 27.22
N SER A 304 -9.42 -13.37 27.66
CA SER A 304 -8.58 -14.36 26.95
C SER A 304 -9.12 -14.68 25.56
N VAL A 305 -10.45 -14.83 25.43
CA VAL A 305 -11.11 -15.01 24.12
C VAL A 305 -10.86 -13.79 23.22
N THR A 306 -11.02 -12.58 23.76
CA THR A 306 -10.76 -11.33 23.03
C THR A 306 -9.31 -11.22 22.55
N LEU A 307 -8.33 -11.55 23.40
CA LEU A 307 -6.90 -11.51 23.05
C LEU A 307 -6.57 -12.49 21.91
N CYS A 308 -7.07 -13.72 21.98
CA CYS A 308 -6.89 -14.72 20.92
C CYS A 308 -7.49 -14.24 19.58
N ALA A 309 -8.69 -13.65 19.62
CA ALA A 309 -9.34 -13.11 18.43
C ALA A 309 -8.58 -11.91 17.84
N LEU A 310 -8.02 -11.02 18.68
CA LEU A 310 -7.17 -9.90 18.25
C LEU A 310 -5.86 -10.34 17.59
N VAL A 311 -5.24 -11.39 18.13
CA VAL A 311 -4.04 -11.99 17.54
C VAL A 311 -4.37 -12.62 16.18
N TYR A 312 -5.50 -13.34 16.09
CA TYR A 312 -6.01 -13.88 14.82
C TYR A 312 -6.33 -12.77 13.80
N TYR A 313 -6.95 -11.67 14.26
CA TYR A 313 -7.25 -10.50 13.45
C TYR A 313 -5.98 -9.85 12.88
N SER A 314 -4.94 -9.72 13.69
CA SER A 314 -3.72 -9.01 13.32
C SER A 314 -2.82 -9.83 12.39
N LEU A 315 -2.57 -11.11 12.70
CA LEU A 315 -1.60 -11.94 11.97
C LEU A 315 -2.19 -12.69 10.78
N GLY A 316 -3.49 -13.01 10.82
CA GLY A 316 -4.11 -13.90 9.85
C GLY A 316 -3.63 -15.35 9.96
N ARG A 317 -4.29 -16.24 9.20
CA ARG A 317 -4.15 -17.69 9.35
C ARG A 317 -2.77 -18.24 8.94
N GLU A 318 -2.19 -17.73 7.87
CA GLU A 318 -0.92 -18.24 7.31
C GLU A 318 0.26 -17.92 8.25
N LYS A 319 0.40 -16.66 8.72
CA LYS A 319 1.50 -16.26 9.62
C LYS A 319 1.39 -16.86 11.02
N LEU A 320 0.17 -17.06 11.52
CA LEU A 320 -0.02 -17.77 12.79
C LEU A 320 0.47 -19.21 12.74
N ARG A 321 0.26 -19.87 11.59
CA ARG A 321 0.74 -21.23 11.37
C ARG A 321 2.26 -21.28 11.33
N GLU A 322 2.90 -20.37 10.60
CA GLU A 322 4.36 -20.24 10.54
C GLU A 322 4.98 -19.96 11.92
N GLY A 323 4.40 -19.03 12.69
CA GLY A 323 4.87 -18.69 14.03
C GLY A 323 4.68 -19.83 15.03
N TYR A 324 3.59 -20.59 14.91
CA TYR A 324 3.34 -21.78 15.72
C TYR A 324 4.33 -22.91 15.40
N GLU A 325 4.58 -23.17 14.12
CA GLU A 325 5.58 -24.13 13.64
C GLU A 325 7.00 -23.76 14.14
N ALA A 326 7.37 -22.47 14.05
CA ALA A 326 8.64 -21.97 14.59
C ALA A 326 8.75 -22.12 16.12
N SER A 327 7.68 -21.81 16.86
CA SER A 327 7.64 -21.96 18.32
C SER A 327 7.75 -23.42 18.76
N LEU A 328 7.09 -24.35 18.05
CA LEU A 328 7.20 -25.78 18.29
C LEU A 328 8.59 -26.33 18.01
N ASN A 329 9.25 -25.85 16.95
CA ASN A 329 10.63 -26.21 16.63
C ASN A 329 11.60 -25.68 17.70
N TRP A 330 11.37 -24.48 18.23
CA TRP A 330 12.15 -23.92 19.33
C TRP A 330 11.93 -24.69 20.64
N VAL A 331 10.67 -24.97 21.02
CA VAL A 331 10.36 -25.74 22.23
C VAL A 331 10.89 -27.18 22.15
N SER A 332 10.79 -27.82 20.98
CA SER A 332 11.37 -29.16 20.80
C SER A 332 12.90 -29.11 20.88
N GLY A 333 13.55 -28.09 20.34
CA GLY A 333 15.00 -27.84 20.48
C GLY A 333 15.46 -27.57 21.93
N VAL A 334 14.68 -26.81 22.71
CA VAL A 334 14.94 -26.55 24.14
C VAL A 334 14.70 -27.81 24.98
N ALA A 335 13.65 -28.58 24.66
CA ALA A 335 13.35 -29.83 25.34
C ALA A 335 14.41 -30.92 25.08
N THR A 336 14.99 -30.96 23.86
CA THR A 336 16.14 -31.84 23.56
C THR A 336 17.41 -31.42 24.29
N ASN A 337 17.61 -30.13 24.54
CA ASN A 337 18.79 -29.63 25.27
C ASN A 337 18.70 -29.83 26.79
N ASN A 338 17.51 -29.85 27.39
CA ASN A 338 17.35 -29.91 28.85
C ASN A 338 16.96 -31.29 29.42
N GLY A 339 16.92 -32.36 28.61
CA GLY A 339 16.77 -33.73 29.12
C GLY A 339 15.46 -34.05 29.86
N VAL A 340 14.43 -33.19 29.79
CA VAL A 340 13.14 -33.41 30.46
C VAL A 340 12.23 -34.27 29.58
N SER A 341 12.08 -35.54 29.97
CA SER A 341 11.41 -36.56 29.17
C SER A 341 10.00 -36.92 29.70
N ILE A 342 9.07 -37.10 28.76
CA ILE A 342 7.82 -37.90 28.80
C ILE A 342 6.48 -37.21 29.10
N ARG A 343 6.32 -36.24 30.02
CA ARG A 343 4.96 -35.71 30.33
C ARG A 343 4.46 -34.61 29.38
N THR A 344 5.37 -33.79 28.86
CA THR A 344 5.07 -32.73 27.87
C THR A 344 4.73 -33.28 26.48
N ARG A 345 5.27 -34.45 26.11
CA ARG A 345 5.06 -35.09 24.79
C ARG A 345 3.59 -35.48 24.55
N LYS A 346 2.83 -35.87 25.58
CA LYS A 346 1.39 -36.18 25.44
C LYS A 346 0.52 -34.93 25.27
N VAL A 347 0.86 -33.84 25.96
CA VAL A 347 0.12 -32.56 25.86
C VAL A 347 0.37 -31.91 24.50
N THR A 348 1.61 -31.89 24.03
CA THR A 348 1.94 -31.37 22.70
C THR A 348 1.28 -32.19 21.60
N THR A 349 1.28 -33.53 21.67
CA THR A 349 0.65 -34.39 20.65
C THR A 349 -0.89 -34.25 20.62
N SER A 350 -1.53 -34.08 21.78
CA SER A 350 -2.98 -33.87 21.88
C SER A 350 -3.39 -32.49 21.32
N MET A 351 -2.68 -31.42 21.69
CA MET A 351 -2.90 -30.07 21.17
C MET A 351 -2.59 -29.96 19.68
N HIS A 352 -1.54 -30.66 19.21
CA HIS A 352 -1.19 -30.77 17.79
C HIS A 352 -2.34 -31.38 16.99
N SER A 353 -3.01 -32.42 17.49
CA SER A 353 -4.16 -33.07 16.80
C SER A 353 -5.43 -32.22 16.76
N LEU A 354 -5.66 -31.40 17.79
CA LEU A 354 -6.84 -30.53 17.92
C LEU A 354 -6.70 -29.25 17.09
N PHE A 355 -5.54 -28.59 17.13
CA PHE A 355 -5.31 -27.36 16.36
C PHE A 355 -5.08 -27.65 14.86
N ALA A 356 -4.43 -28.78 14.53
CA ALA A 356 -4.30 -29.31 13.16
C ALA A 356 -5.65 -29.48 12.45
N LYS A 357 -6.66 -30.00 13.15
CA LYS A 357 -8.03 -30.16 12.64
C LYS A 357 -8.73 -28.82 12.35
N ILE A 358 -8.26 -27.74 12.99
CA ILE A 358 -8.87 -26.41 12.96
C ILE A 358 -8.18 -25.46 11.96
N THR A 359 -6.84 -25.52 11.80
CA THR A 359 -6.07 -24.47 11.08
C THR A 359 -5.31 -24.90 9.81
N GLY A 360 -5.14 -26.20 9.53
CA GLY A 360 -4.49 -26.67 8.30
C GLY A 360 -5.31 -26.44 7.02
N PRO A 361 -4.67 -26.31 5.82
CA PRO A 361 -5.37 -26.40 4.55
C PRO A 361 -6.00 -27.79 4.48
N LYS A 362 -7.32 -27.86 4.49
CA LYS A 362 -8.06 -29.13 4.40
C LYS A 362 -8.10 -29.70 2.98
N ARG A 363 -7.46 -29.03 2.01
CA ARG A 363 -7.55 -29.33 0.57
C ARG A 363 -6.17 -29.27 -0.07
N VAL A 364 -5.99 -30.07 -1.13
CA VAL A 364 -4.82 -29.99 -2.01
C VAL A 364 -4.64 -28.58 -2.54
N LYS A 365 -3.40 -28.09 -2.55
CA LYS A 365 -3.04 -26.77 -3.07
C LYS A 365 -1.83 -26.89 -3.96
N ILE A 366 -1.92 -26.34 -5.16
CA ILE A 366 -0.81 -26.26 -6.12
C ILE A 366 -0.45 -24.79 -6.28
N ARG A 367 0.84 -24.48 -6.32
CA ARG A 367 1.37 -23.14 -6.59
C ARG A 367 2.53 -23.24 -7.57
N ILE A 368 2.50 -22.41 -8.61
CA ILE A 368 3.59 -22.25 -9.57
C ILE A 368 4.39 -21.03 -9.12
N LYS A 369 5.71 -21.16 -8.95
CA LYS A 369 6.59 -20.09 -8.52
C LYS A 369 7.75 -19.96 -9.51
N PRO A 370 7.59 -19.19 -10.61
CA PRO A 370 8.70 -18.87 -11.49
C PRO A 370 9.74 -17.99 -10.76
N ASP A 371 11.00 -18.08 -11.18
CA ASP A 371 12.06 -17.19 -10.67
C ASP A 371 11.78 -15.74 -11.07
N TYR A 372 11.36 -15.56 -12.33
CA TYR A 372 10.80 -14.34 -12.89
C TYR A 372 9.55 -14.69 -13.71
N ASP A 373 8.47 -13.93 -13.55
CA ASP A 373 7.23 -14.09 -14.32
C ASP A 373 7.27 -13.29 -15.65
N TYR A 374 8.47 -13.00 -16.13
CA TYR A 374 8.74 -12.38 -17.42
C TYR A 374 10.04 -12.94 -18.03
N VAL A 375 10.16 -12.85 -19.35
CA VAL A 375 11.29 -13.32 -20.14
C VAL A 375 11.62 -12.26 -21.19
N PHE A 376 12.90 -11.93 -21.34
CA PHE A 376 13.41 -11.03 -22.37
C PHE A 376 13.93 -11.81 -23.57
N LEU A 377 13.43 -11.43 -24.74
CA LEU A 377 13.95 -11.84 -26.03
C LEU A 377 14.59 -10.61 -26.69
N THR A 378 15.72 -10.77 -27.35
CA THR A 378 16.42 -9.68 -28.04
C THR A 378 16.26 -9.83 -29.55
N GLY A 379 15.93 -8.76 -30.26
CA GLY A 379 15.87 -8.73 -31.72
C GLY A 379 14.74 -9.54 -32.36
N TYR A 380 14.74 -9.63 -33.69
CA TYR A 380 13.76 -10.35 -34.50
C TYR A 380 14.45 -11.28 -35.51
N GLY A 381 13.75 -12.32 -35.96
CA GLY A 381 14.26 -13.23 -36.99
C GLY A 381 15.57 -13.93 -36.59
N PRO A 382 16.65 -13.84 -37.39
CA PRO A 382 17.91 -14.55 -37.13
C PRO A 382 18.69 -14.03 -35.90
N GLU A 383 18.42 -12.80 -35.47
CA GLU A 383 19.05 -12.19 -34.28
C GLU A 383 18.34 -12.58 -32.97
N ALA A 384 17.21 -13.29 -33.08
CA ALA A 384 16.35 -13.58 -31.95
C ALA A 384 16.99 -14.57 -30.97
N GLN A 385 17.45 -14.07 -29.81
CA GLN A 385 18.00 -14.93 -28.76
C GLN A 385 16.91 -15.38 -27.79
N GLY A 386 16.91 -16.68 -27.50
CA GLY A 386 16.03 -17.30 -26.51
C GLY A 386 16.55 -17.15 -25.09
N GLN A 387 15.67 -17.30 -24.11
CA GLN A 387 16.02 -17.24 -22.69
C GLN A 387 15.32 -18.37 -21.92
N TYR A 388 15.96 -18.84 -20.85
CA TYR A 388 15.39 -19.84 -19.96
C TYR A 388 14.32 -19.24 -19.04
N LEU A 389 13.14 -19.83 -19.05
CA LEU A 389 12.13 -19.69 -18.01
C LEU A 389 12.34 -20.79 -16.97
N ARG A 390 12.63 -20.41 -15.73
CA ARG A 390 12.91 -21.34 -14.62
C ARG A 390 11.99 -21.05 -13.44
N GLY A 391 11.79 -22.07 -12.61
CA GLY A 391 11.02 -21.91 -11.39
C GLY A 391 10.79 -23.23 -10.67
N LYS A 392 9.85 -23.17 -9.73
CA LYS A 392 9.48 -24.28 -8.87
C LYS A 392 7.98 -24.48 -8.86
N LEU A 393 7.56 -25.74 -8.91
CA LEU A 393 6.19 -26.18 -8.74
C LEU A 393 6.03 -26.73 -7.32
N LEU A 394 5.11 -26.15 -6.56
CA LEU A 394 4.85 -26.49 -5.16
C LEU A 394 3.49 -27.17 -5.05
N LEU A 395 3.46 -28.35 -4.45
CA LEU A 395 2.23 -29.10 -4.16
C LEU A 395 2.14 -29.40 -2.67
N PHE A 396 1.01 -29.03 -2.07
CA PHE A 396 0.64 -29.45 -0.73
C PHE A 396 -0.49 -30.48 -0.79
N VAL A 397 -0.28 -31.66 -0.21
CA VAL A 397 -1.25 -32.75 -0.13
C VAL A 397 -1.60 -33.03 1.34
N PRO A 398 -2.86 -32.85 1.77
CA PRO A 398 -3.28 -33.20 3.13
C PRO A 398 -3.13 -34.70 3.44
N GLU A 399 -2.90 -35.08 4.71
CA GLU A 399 -2.67 -36.49 5.13
C GLU A 399 -3.72 -37.51 4.64
N LYS A 400 -4.97 -37.09 4.46
CA LYS A 400 -6.10 -37.95 4.05
C LYS A 400 -6.40 -37.93 2.55
N GLN A 401 -5.60 -37.20 1.76
CA GLN A 401 -5.79 -37.08 0.32
C GLN A 401 -4.57 -37.62 -0.39
N HIS A 402 -4.80 -38.07 -1.62
CA HIS A 402 -3.74 -38.61 -2.46
C HIS A 402 -3.77 -37.90 -3.81
N VAL A 403 -2.60 -37.43 -4.22
CA VAL A 403 -2.35 -36.88 -5.55
C VAL A 403 -1.29 -37.77 -6.18
N GLN A 404 -1.56 -38.28 -7.39
CA GLN A 404 -0.66 -39.16 -8.11
C GLN A 404 0.39 -38.35 -8.88
N SER A 405 -0.05 -37.31 -9.58
CA SER A 405 0.81 -36.51 -10.44
C SER A 405 0.32 -35.06 -10.52
N VAL A 406 1.25 -34.18 -10.88
CA VAL A 406 0.95 -32.81 -11.31
C VAL A 406 1.37 -32.67 -12.77
N HIS A 407 0.47 -32.18 -13.60
CA HIS A 407 0.73 -31.84 -14.99
C HIS A 407 1.00 -30.34 -15.07
N LEU A 408 2.14 -29.96 -15.64
CA LEU A 408 2.46 -28.57 -15.96
C LEU A 408 2.44 -28.40 -17.47
N LYS A 409 1.80 -27.33 -17.94
CA LYS A 409 1.81 -26.92 -19.34
C LYS A 409 2.06 -25.43 -19.47
N PHE A 410 2.73 -25.05 -20.54
CA PHE A 410 2.94 -23.67 -20.95
C PHE A 410 2.07 -23.42 -22.19
N THR A 411 1.05 -22.59 -22.02
CA THR A 411 0.02 -22.34 -23.04
C THR A 411 0.05 -20.88 -23.49
N SER A 412 -0.12 -20.67 -24.79
CA SER A 412 -0.42 -19.39 -25.42
C SER A 412 -1.93 -19.31 -25.63
N ARG A 413 -2.51 -18.16 -25.30
CA ARG A 413 -3.89 -17.80 -25.62
C ARG A 413 -3.88 -16.51 -26.42
N MET A 414 -4.32 -16.61 -27.66
CA MET A 414 -4.54 -15.50 -28.56
C MET A 414 -6.03 -15.24 -28.70
N TRP A 415 -6.41 -13.98 -28.55
CA TRP A 415 -7.76 -13.48 -28.75
C TRP A 415 -7.75 -12.48 -29.89
N LEU A 416 -8.60 -12.72 -30.90
CA LEU A 416 -8.82 -11.82 -32.03
C LEU A 416 -10.33 -11.55 -32.16
N GLY A 417 -10.74 -10.32 -31.93
CA GLY A 417 -12.12 -9.87 -32.12
C GLY A 417 -12.36 -9.42 -33.56
N ASP A 418 -13.56 -9.65 -34.08
CA ASP A 418 -13.97 -9.16 -35.41
C ASP A 418 -13.93 -7.62 -35.45
N HIS A 419 -13.24 -7.06 -36.44
CA HIS A 419 -13.08 -5.62 -36.64
C HIS A 419 -14.16 -5.00 -37.54
N ALA A 420 -15.01 -5.80 -38.19
CA ALA A 420 -16.03 -5.33 -39.13
C ALA A 420 -17.39 -4.95 -38.49
N ALA A 421 -17.64 -5.31 -37.24
CA ALA A 421 -18.94 -5.06 -36.59
C ALA A 421 -18.97 -3.74 -35.79
N PRO A 422 -20.00 -2.89 -35.97
CA PRO A 422 -20.28 -1.79 -35.04
C PRO A 422 -20.59 -2.35 -33.65
N THR A 423 -20.17 -1.59 -32.64
CA THR A 423 -19.98 -1.91 -31.21
C THR A 423 -21.12 -2.58 -30.43
N GLU A 424 -22.24 -2.94 -31.06
CA GLU A 424 -23.45 -3.42 -30.35
C GLU A 424 -24.04 -4.74 -30.87
N GLN A 425 -23.46 -5.38 -31.90
CA GLN A 425 -23.93 -6.71 -32.35
C GLN A 425 -22.83 -7.77 -32.26
N ALA A 426 -23.20 -8.91 -31.66
CA ALA A 426 -22.35 -9.97 -31.15
C ALA A 426 -21.15 -10.32 -32.05
N THR A 427 -19.97 -9.83 -31.67
CA THR A 427 -18.66 -10.18 -32.22
C THR A 427 -18.42 -11.68 -32.16
N LYS A 428 -18.14 -12.32 -33.30
CA LYS A 428 -17.46 -13.63 -33.33
C LYS A 428 -16.01 -13.42 -32.89
N TRP A 429 -15.71 -13.80 -31.66
CA TRP A 429 -14.34 -13.85 -31.16
C TRP A 429 -13.65 -15.11 -31.69
N GLN A 430 -12.48 -14.97 -32.31
CA GLN A 430 -11.61 -16.10 -32.58
C GLN A 430 -10.64 -16.26 -31.40
N GLN A 431 -10.84 -17.31 -30.62
CA GLN A 431 -9.92 -17.73 -29.58
C GLN A 431 -9.04 -18.84 -30.12
N ARG A 432 -7.72 -18.66 -30.07
CA ARG A 432 -6.73 -19.70 -30.38
C ARG A 432 -5.93 -19.99 -29.12
N GLU A 433 -6.03 -21.20 -28.62
CA GLU A 433 -5.21 -21.70 -27.52
C GLU A 433 -4.23 -22.74 -28.05
N GLN A 434 -2.95 -22.55 -27.76
CA GLN A 434 -1.88 -23.43 -28.21
C GLN A 434 -1.04 -23.87 -27.01
N THR A 435 -0.84 -25.17 -26.84
CA THR A 435 0.14 -25.67 -25.88
C THR A 435 1.52 -25.63 -26.51
N ILE A 436 2.39 -24.77 -25.98
CA ILE A 436 3.75 -24.57 -26.48
C ILE A 436 4.66 -25.68 -25.92
N HIS A 437 4.48 -25.99 -24.64
CA HIS A 437 5.23 -27.04 -23.98
C HIS A 437 4.39 -27.74 -22.93
N SER A 438 4.56 -29.04 -22.81
CA SER A 438 4.00 -29.85 -21.73
C SER A 438 5.14 -30.64 -21.09
N TRP A 439 5.32 -30.48 -19.79
CA TRP A 439 6.30 -31.27 -19.05
C TRP A 439 5.79 -32.69 -18.88
N SER A 440 6.71 -33.63 -18.65
CA SER A 440 6.33 -34.96 -18.18
C SER A 440 5.62 -34.83 -16.82
N PRO A 441 4.61 -35.69 -16.52
CA PRO A 441 3.86 -35.58 -15.28
C PRO A 441 4.78 -35.70 -14.06
N PHE A 442 4.73 -34.71 -13.17
CA PHE A 442 5.49 -34.70 -11.92
C PHE A 442 4.82 -35.65 -10.93
N ARG A 443 5.32 -36.89 -10.85
CA ARG A 443 4.76 -37.93 -9.99
C ARG A 443 5.19 -37.73 -8.53
N THR A 444 4.26 -37.90 -7.61
CA THR A 444 4.53 -37.84 -6.16
C THR A 444 5.33 -39.02 -5.64
N VAL A 445 5.32 -40.15 -6.36
CA VAL A 445 6.04 -41.38 -5.99
C VAL A 445 7.54 -41.26 -6.25
N ASP A 446 7.93 -40.51 -7.27
CA ASP A 446 9.30 -40.47 -7.78
C ASP A 446 10.15 -39.37 -7.11
N HIS A 447 9.54 -38.54 -6.25
CA HIS A 447 10.20 -37.37 -5.66
C HIS A 447 10.08 -37.35 -4.13
N PRO A 448 11.15 -37.03 -3.38
CA PRO A 448 11.08 -36.95 -1.93
C PRO A 448 10.07 -35.89 -1.49
N SER A 449 9.11 -36.29 -0.64
CA SER A 449 8.18 -35.37 0.02
C SER A 449 8.79 -34.82 1.30
N LYS A 450 8.60 -33.53 1.56
CA LYS A 450 8.84 -32.95 2.88
C LYS A 450 7.59 -33.15 3.74
N ASN A 451 7.76 -33.81 4.90
CA ASN A 451 6.66 -33.92 5.86
C ASN A 451 6.44 -32.56 6.52
N VAL A 452 5.21 -32.04 6.42
CA VAL A 452 4.81 -30.74 6.97
C VAL A 452 3.58 -30.96 7.86
N LEU A 453 3.29 -30.04 8.78
CA LEU A 453 2.08 -30.14 9.59
C LEU A 453 0.84 -30.34 8.69
N ASN A 454 0.07 -31.40 8.93
CA ASN A 454 -1.18 -31.74 8.23
C ASN A 454 -1.04 -32.27 6.79
N GLY A 455 0.15 -32.61 6.31
CA GLY A 455 0.30 -33.13 4.97
C GLY A 455 1.73 -33.35 4.49
N LYS A 456 1.85 -33.61 3.19
CA LYS A 456 3.10 -33.73 2.47
C LYS A 456 3.25 -32.56 1.52
N GLU A 457 4.43 -31.96 1.52
CA GLU A 457 4.81 -30.93 0.55
C GLU A 457 5.79 -31.52 -0.46
N TYR A 458 5.56 -31.23 -1.74
CA TYR A 458 6.40 -31.64 -2.85
C TYR A 458 6.84 -30.38 -3.60
N GLU A 459 8.10 -30.38 -4.01
CA GLU A 459 8.72 -29.29 -4.75
C GLU A 459 9.44 -29.87 -5.96
N TRP A 460 9.09 -29.42 -7.16
CA TRP A 460 9.76 -29.80 -8.39
C TRP A 460 10.31 -28.57 -9.11
N PRO A 461 11.60 -28.53 -9.47
CA PRO A 461 12.10 -27.51 -10.37
C PRO A 461 11.54 -27.75 -11.78
N PHE A 462 11.24 -26.68 -12.49
CA PHE A 462 10.96 -26.72 -13.93
C PHE A 462 11.87 -25.75 -14.67
N GLU A 463 12.21 -26.12 -15.89
CA GLU A 463 12.91 -25.26 -16.83
C GLU A 463 12.31 -25.42 -18.22
N LEU A 464 12.28 -24.32 -18.96
CA LEU A 464 11.88 -24.28 -20.36
C LEU A 464 12.73 -23.24 -21.08
N PHE A 465 13.37 -23.63 -22.17
CA PHE A 465 14.03 -22.69 -23.07
C PHE A 465 12.99 -22.05 -24.00
N ILE A 466 12.70 -20.76 -23.79
CA ILE A 466 11.83 -19.99 -24.67
C ILE A 466 12.64 -19.60 -25.89
N LYS A 467 12.21 -20.07 -27.08
CA LYS A 467 12.89 -19.79 -28.34
C LYS A 467 12.82 -18.29 -28.65
N GLY A 468 13.88 -17.72 -29.23
CA GLY A 468 13.91 -16.30 -29.58
C GLY A 468 12.82 -15.87 -30.57
N ASN A 469 12.35 -16.78 -31.42
CA ASN A 469 11.26 -16.53 -32.36
C ASN A 469 9.85 -16.62 -31.74
N GLN A 470 9.73 -16.82 -30.43
CA GLN A 470 8.44 -16.87 -29.75
C GLN A 470 7.77 -15.48 -29.73
N ASP A 471 6.47 -15.41 -30.06
CA ASP A 471 5.77 -14.12 -30.11
C ASP A 471 5.78 -13.41 -28.76
N GLU A 472 5.85 -12.08 -28.77
CA GLU A 472 5.81 -11.32 -27.52
C GLU A 472 4.39 -11.23 -26.93
N THR A 473 4.30 -10.90 -25.64
CA THR A 473 3.03 -10.79 -24.93
C THR A 473 2.36 -9.45 -25.19
N PHE A 474 1.14 -9.50 -25.71
CA PHE A 474 0.38 -8.33 -26.11
C PHE A 474 -0.98 -8.25 -25.40
N LYS A 475 -1.29 -7.11 -24.75
CA LYS A 475 -2.57 -6.86 -24.04
C LYS A 475 -3.11 -5.42 -24.24
N GLY A 476 -2.55 -4.67 -25.18
CA GLY A 476 -2.73 -3.22 -25.29
C GLY A 476 -4.00 -2.75 -26.02
N CYS A 477 -4.65 -3.64 -26.79
CA CYS A 477 -5.86 -3.36 -27.56
C CYS A 477 -7.05 -4.14 -26.98
N ASN A 478 -8.25 -3.53 -26.96
CA ASN A 478 -9.48 -4.17 -26.48
C ASN A 478 -9.95 -5.35 -27.38
N ARG A 479 -9.43 -5.47 -28.61
CA ARG A 479 -9.86 -6.48 -29.59
C ARG A 479 -8.83 -7.57 -29.85
N CYS A 480 -7.55 -7.35 -29.53
CA CYS A 480 -6.47 -8.29 -29.80
C CYS A 480 -5.61 -8.49 -28.56
N SER A 481 -5.30 -9.74 -28.20
CA SER A 481 -4.32 -10.03 -27.14
C SER A 481 -3.61 -11.37 -27.34
N ILE A 482 -2.36 -11.45 -26.93
CA ILE A 482 -1.55 -12.67 -26.84
C ILE A 482 -1.06 -12.78 -25.41
N THR A 483 -1.38 -13.87 -24.75
CA THR A 483 -1.06 -14.11 -23.34
C THR A 483 -0.46 -15.48 -23.15
N TYR A 484 0.52 -15.58 -22.24
CA TYR A 484 1.18 -16.85 -21.92
C TYR A 484 0.89 -17.23 -20.47
N LEU A 485 0.57 -18.50 -20.26
CA LEU A 485 0.19 -19.05 -18.96
C LEU A 485 1.00 -20.32 -18.67
N LEU A 486 1.59 -20.38 -17.49
CA LEU A 486 1.93 -21.66 -16.87
C LEU A 486 0.68 -22.16 -16.18
N GLU A 487 0.21 -23.35 -16.54
CA GLU A 487 -0.98 -23.97 -15.95
C GLU A 487 -0.58 -25.32 -15.35
N ALA A 488 -0.91 -25.49 -14.07
CA ALA A 488 -0.69 -26.72 -13.34
C ALA A 488 -2.05 -27.34 -12.99
N SER A 489 -2.19 -28.64 -13.22
CA SER A 489 -3.34 -29.44 -12.80
C SER A 489 -2.90 -30.70 -12.09
N THR A 490 -3.67 -31.18 -11.11
CA THR A 490 -3.41 -32.46 -10.45
C THR A 490 -4.24 -33.60 -10.99
N GLU A 491 -3.80 -34.83 -10.74
CA GLU A 491 -4.55 -36.06 -10.97
C GLU A 491 -4.51 -36.93 -9.69
N PRO A 492 -5.61 -37.57 -9.26
CA PRO A 492 -6.95 -37.62 -9.87
C PRO A 492 -7.86 -36.44 -9.51
N GLN A 493 -7.44 -35.56 -8.59
CA GLN A 493 -8.21 -34.37 -8.25
C GLN A 493 -7.90 -33.25 -9.25
N ASP A 494 -8.89 -32.70 -9.96
CA ASP A 494 -8.69 -31.60 -10.92
C ASP A 494 -8.57 -30.23 -10.19
N VAL A 495 -7.57 -30.11 -9.32
CA VAL A 495 -7.17 -28.81 -8.75
C VAL A 495 -6.29 -28.13 -9.78
N ARG A 496 -6.61 -26.87 -10.11
CA ARG A 496 -5.87 -26.08 -11.10
C ARG A 496 -5.23 -24.86 -10.46
N SER A 497 -4.08 -24.48 -10.98
CA SER A 497 -3.38 -23.24 -10.66
C SER A 497 -2.77 -22.69 -11.94
N PHE A 498 -2.71 -21.37 -12.08
CA PHE A 498 -2.06 -20.75 -13.22
C PHE A 498 -1.20 -19.56 -12.79
N THR A 499 -0.19 -19.25 -13.60
CA THR A 499 0.65 -18.06 -13.43
C THR A 499 0.95 -17.48 -14.81
N PRO A 500 0.57 -16.22 -15.07
CA PRO A 500 0.87 -15.58 -16.34
C PRO A 500 2.36 -15.28 -16.45
N ILE A 501 2.90 -15.44 -17.66
CA ILE A 501 4.28 -15.10 -18.00
C ILE A 501 4.26 -14.03 -19.08
N ARG A 502 5.08 -12.99 -18.93
CA ARG A 502 5.24 -11.95 -19.97
C ARG A 502 6.50 -12.20 -20.79
N ILE A 503 6.33 -12.53 -22.05
CA ILE A 503 7.40 -12.49 -23.04
C ILE A 503 7.55 -11.05 -23.52
N ILE A 504 8.72 -10.46 -23.29
CA ILE A 504 9.07 -9.09 -23.65
C ILE A 504 10.13 -9.15 -24.73
N ARG A 505 9.94 -8.44 -25.83
CA ARG A 505 10.98 -8.27 -26.84
C ARG A 505 11.63 -6.91 -26.69
N THR A 506 12.95 -6.89 -26.81
CA THR A 506 13.77 -5.67 -26.83
C THR A 506 14.34 -5.46 -28.22
N PRO A 507 14.53 -4.20 -28.64
CA PRO A 507 15.21 -3.89 -29.89
C PRO A 507 16.55 -4.61 -29.99
N ALA A 508 16.93 -5.03 -31.18
CA ALA A 508 18.22 -5.67 -31.41
C ALA A 508 19.34 -4.65 -31.20
N PHE A 509 20.56 -5.13 -30.90
CA PHE A 509 21.75 -4.27 -30.90
C PHE A 509 21.96 -3.60 -32.26
N SER A 510 21.58 -4.25 -33.37
CA SER A 510 21.65 -3.71 -34.73
C SER A 510 20.72 -2.51 -34.96
N SER A 511 19.74 -2.25 -34.09
CA SER A 511 18.78 -1.14 -34.20
C SER A 511 19.36 0.21 -33.72
N TYR A 512 20.64 0.46 -33.96
CA TYR A 512 21.34 1.70 -33.57
C TYR A 512 20.69 2.96 -34.15
N GLU A 513 20.04 2.87 -35.32
CA GLU A 513 19.30 3.98 -35.94
C GLU A 513 18.19 4.54 -35.04
N LEU A 514 17.68 3.74 -34.08
CA LEU A 514 16.69 4.22 -33.11
C LEU A 514 17.31 5.07 -32.00
N MET A 515 18.63 5.03 -31.84
CA MET A 515 19.39 5.85 -30.89
C MET A 515 19.81 7.20 -31.47
N ASP A 516 19.71 7.35 -32.80
CA ASP A 516 20.06 8.61 -33.46
C ASP A 516 19.03 9.70 -33.14
N PRO A 517 19.48 10.96 -32.95
CA PRO A 517 18.58 12.08 -32.78
C PRO A 517 17.76 12.30 -34.05
N SER A 518 16.47 12.48 -33.85
CA SER A 518 15.52 12.76 -34.91
C SER A 518 15.13 14.22 -34.84
N SER A 519 15.37 14.97 -35.91
CA SER A 519 14.90 16.35 -36.02
C SER A 519 14.01 16.52 -37.25
N VAL A 520 12.97 17.33 -37.08
CA VAL A 520 12.05 17.74 -38.13
C VAL A 520 12.01 19.26 -38.12
N HIS A 521 12.44 19.85 -39.23
CA HIS A 521 12.39 21.30 -39.44
C HIS A 521 11.54 21.59 -40.67
N GLY A 522 10.87 22.73 -40.67
CA GLY A 522 10.02 23.11 -41.77
C GLY A 522 9.35 24.46 -41.54
N LYS A 523 8.40 24.76 -42.43
CA LYS A 523 7.64 25.99 -42.38
C LYS A 523 6.15 25.69 -42.52
N TRP A 524 5.37 26.13 -41.55
CA TRP A 524 3.92 26.14 -41.65
C TRP A 524 3.49 27.36 -42.45
N SER A 525 3.22 27.15 -43.74
CA SER A 525 2.81 28.20 -44.67
C SER A 525 3.77 29.40 -44.69
N THR A 526 3.27 30.64 -44.72
CA THR A 526 4.09 31.86 -44.57
C THR A 526 4.17 32.34 -43.12
N LYS A 527 3.53 31.64 -42.17
CA LYS A 527 3.23 32.16 -40.83
C LYS A 527 4.29 31.83 -39.78
N ALA A 528 4.93 30.66 -39.87
CA ALA A 528 5.88 30.20 -38.86
C ALA A 528 6.88 29.17 -39.38
N GLU A 529 8.13 29.26 -38.91
CA GLU A 529 9.17 28.26 -39.07
C GLU A 529 9.30 27.46 -37.78
N TYR A 530 9.45 26.14 -37.89
CA TYR A 530 9.56 25.25 -36.75
C TYR A 530 10.79 24.35 -36.87
N ASN A 531 11.36 24.00 -35.72
CA ASN A 531 12.42 23.02 -35.59
C ASN A 531 12.15 22.21 -34.32
N ILE A 532 11.93 20.91 -34.47
CA ILE A 532 11.61 20.01 -33.37
C ILE A 532 12.59 18.87 -33.44
N SER A 533 13.16 18.52 -32.31
CA SER A 533 14.05 17.38 -32.20
C SER A 533 13.72 16.52 -30.98
N VAL A 534 13.83 15.21 -31.17
CA VAL A 534 13.84 14.21 -30.12
C VAL A 534 15.22 13.55 -30.15
N ARG A 535 15.82 13.41 -28.98
CA ARG A 535 17.23 12.96 -28.89
C ARG A 535 17.45 11.50 -29.29
N HIS A 536 16.44 10.64 -29.14
CA HIS A 536 16.46 9.24 -29.57
C HIS A 536 15.04 8.75 -29.87
N ARG A 537 14.86 7.95 -30.93
CA ARG A 537 13.55 7.42 -31.34
C ARG A 537 13.09 6.23 -30.50
N ALA A 538 14.00 5.44 -29.94
CA ALA A 538 13.67 4.35 -29.02
C ALA A 538 13.43 4.89 -27.61
N ILE A 539 12.22 4.75 -27.09
CA ILE A 539 11.88 5.25 -25.75
C ILE A 539 11.33 4.09 -24.90
N ALA A 540 11.87 3.95 -23.69
CA ALA A 540 11.41 2.96 -22.74
C ALA A 540 10.02 3.33 -22.20
N LEU A 541 9.11 2.36 -22.19
CA LEU A 541 7.76 2.53 -21.65
C LEU A 541 7.82 2.88 -20.17
N GLY A 542 7.03 3.88 -19.75
CA GLY A 542 7.13 4.47 -18.41
C GLY A 542 8.30 5.43 -18.21
N GLY A 543 9.10 5.67 -19.25
CA GLY A 543 10.21 6.64 -19.27
C GLY A 543 9.80 8.04 -19.72
N LEU A 544 10.79 8.79 -20.23
CA LEU A 544 10.66 10.18 -20.65
C LEU A 544 11.02 10.36 -22.12
N ILE A 545 10.32 11.27 -22.80
CA ILE A 545 10.66 11.71 -24.16
C ILE A 545 11.38 13.06 -24.06
N PRO A 546 12.71 13.13 -24.24
CA PRO A 546 13.42 14.41 -24.27
C PRO A 546 13.13 15.12 -25.59
N ILE A 547 12.52 16.31 -25.50
CA ILE A 547 12.20 17.15 -26.66
C ILE A 547 12.93 18.50 -26.58
N ASP A 548 13.33 19.00 -27.74
CA ASP A 548 13.70 20.39 -27.97
C ASP A 548 12.89 20.90 -29.17
N ALA A 549 12.03 21.88 -28.94
CA ALA A 549 11.15 22.44 -29.95
C ALA A 549 11.27 23.96 -29.99
N GLN A 550 11.43 24.49 -31.20
CA GLN A 550 11.53 25.91 -31.47
C GLN A 550 10.55 26.28 -32.56
N VAL A 551 9.81 27.37 -32.34
CA VAL A 551 8.87 27.92 -33.33
C VAL A 551 9.12 29.42 -33.43
N CYS A 552 9.49 29.87 -34.61
CA CYS A 552 9.62 31.27 -34.97
C CYS A 552 8.36 31.67 -35.76
N ALA A 553 7.49 32.49 -35.16
CA ALA A 553 6.20 32.82 -35.75
C ALA A 553 6.00 34.33 -35.88
N SER A 554 5.48 34.76 -37.03
CA SER A 554 5.04 36.13 -37.27
C SER A 554 3.62 36.41 -36.74
N SER A 555 2.83 35.35 -36.52
CA SER A 555 1.48 35.42 -35.98
C SER A 555 1.43 35.00 -34.51
N LYS A 556 0.44 35.52 -33.76
CA LYS A 556 0.27 35.19 -32.34
C LYS A 556 -0.06 33.71 -32.13
N ILE A 557 0.75 33.01 -31.34
CA ILE A 557 0.48 31.63 -30.90
C ILE A 557 -0.47 31.68 -29.70
N ALA A 558 -1.59 30.96 -29.76
CA ALA A 558 -2.54 30.84 -28.65
C ALA A 558 -2.30 29.60 -27.78
N LYS A 559 -1.93 28.48 -28.41
CA LYS A 559 -1.71 27.20 -27.74
C LYS A 559 -0.65 26.41 -28.48
N ALA A 560 0.16 25.67 -27.74
CA ALA A 560 1.04 24.65 -28.28
C ALA A 560 0.93 23.41 -27.38
N ARG A 561 0.98 22.21 -27.97
CA ARG A 561 1.00 20.94 -27.22
C ARG A 561 1.74 19.86 -27.97
N PHE A 562 2.28 18.92 -27.22
CA PHE A 562 2.63 17.60 -27.74
C PHE A 562 1.52 16.62 -27.38
N TYR A 563 1.27 15.63 -28.23
CA TYR A 563 0.46 14.48 -27.85
C TYR A 563 0.96 13.23 -28.54
N LEU A 564 0.77 12.10 -27.87
CA LEU A 564 1.21 10.81 -28.37
C LEU A 564 0.01 10.06 -28.96
N ARG A 565 0.12 9.64 -30.22
CA ARG A 565 -0.88 8.83 -30.90
C ARG A 565 -0.36 7.41 -31.04
N GLU A 566 -1.19 6.45 -30.66
CA GLU A 566 -0.97 5.03 -30.91
C GLU A 566 -1.88 4.61 -32.07
N ILE A 567 -1.28 3.98 -33.08
CA ILE A 567 -1.96 3.51 -34.28
C ILE A 567 -1.91 1.99 -34.27
N HIS A 568 -3.07 1.37 -34.40
CA HIS A 568 -3.27 -0.07 -34.45
C HIS A 568 -3.73 -0.47 -35.84
N THR A 569 -2.91 -1.24 -36.57
CA THR A 569 -3.37 -1.87 -37.81
C THR A 569 -3.50 -3.38 -37.63
N VAL A 570 -4.53 -3.96 -38.26
CA VAL A 570 -4.77 -5.41 -38.28
C VAL A 570 -4.98 -5.84 -39.73
N ASP A 571 -4.09 -6.71 -40.21
CA ASP A 571 -4.01 -7.26 -41.58
C ASP A 571 -4.07 -6.18 -42.68
N ASP A 572 -3.64 -4.95 -42.36
CA ASP A 572 -3.75 -3.74 -43.20
C ASP A 572 -5.18 -3.39 -43.69
N VAL A 573 -6.20 -4.07 -43.16
CA VAL A 573 -7.61 -3.84 -43.49
C VAL A 573 -8.26 -2.88 -42.51
N PHE A 574 -7.84 -2.92 -41.24
CA PHE A 574 -8.40 -2.10 -40.19
C PHE A 574 -7.31 -1.22 -39.56
N GLU A 575 -7.61 0.08 -39.43
CA GLU A 575 -6.79 1.04 -38.72
C GLU A 575 -7.61 1.70 -37.60
N GLY A 576 -7.15 1.53 -36.35
CA GLY A 576 -7.66 2.25 -35.19
C GLY A 576 -6.60 3.19 -34.65
N GLN A 577 -7.02 4.36 -34.14
CA GLN A 577 -6.10 5.33 -33.54
C GLN A 577 -6.61 5.73 -32.16
N ARG A 578 -5.70 5.95 -31.21
CA ARG A 578 -6.03 6.59 -29.92
C ARG A 578 -4.95 7.57 -29.50
N VAL A 579 -5.37 8.64 -28.84
CA VAL A 579 -4.44 9.53 -28.13
C VAL A 579 -4.11 8.88 -26.79
N VAL A 580 -2.83 8.58 -26.58
CA VAL A 580 -2.31 7.93 -25.37
C VAL A 580 -2.20 8.95 -24.22
N THR A 581 -1.62 10.11 -24.51
CA THR A 581 -1.42 11.19 -23.53
C THR A 581 -1.11 12.51 -24.25
N GLU A 582 -1.30 13.62 -23.56
CA GLU A 582 -1.14 14.99 -24.07
C GLU A 582 -0.32 15.82 -23.08
N TRP A 583 0.55 16.69 -23.59
CA TRP A 583 1.40 17.58 -22.81
C TRP A 583 1.26 19.02 -23.34
N PRO A 584 0.49 19.88 -22.66
CA PRO A 584 0.41 21.29 -23.03
C PRO A 584 1.74 22.01 -22.80
N LEU A 585 2.02 23.04 -23.60
CA LEU A 585 3.23 23.86 -23.52
C LEU A 585 2.90 25.30 -23.14
N ASP A 586 3.79 25.91 -22.35
CA ASP A 586 3.67 27.31 -21.96
C ASP A 586 4.08 28.25 -23.09
N VAL A 587 3.16 29.07 -23.58
CA VAL A 587 3.40 30.03 -24.66
C VAL A 587 3.70 31.41 -24.07
N LYS A 588 4.87 31.99 -24.40
CA LYS A 588 5.25 33.34 -23.99
C LYS A 588 4.51 34.38 -24.84
N LYS A 589 3.80 35.32 -24.21
CA LYS A 589 2.90 36.27 -24.90
C LYS A 589 3.59 37.31 -25.80
N GLU A 590 4.88 37.59 -25.61
CA GLU A 590 5.60 38.71 -26.24
C GLU A 590 6.87 38.29 -27.01
N SER A 591 7.03 37.02 -27.38
CA SER A 591 8.21 36.54 -28.10
C SER A 591 7.85 35.98 -29.48
N GLU A 592 8.49 36.50 -30.52
CA GLU A 592 8.42 35.95 -31.89
C GLU A 592 9.05 34.56 -31.98
N LEU A 593 10.06 34.28 -31.14
CA LEU A 593 10.67 32.97 -30.98
C LEU A 593 10.18 32.29 -29.70
N GLN A 594 9.49 31.17 -29.86
CA GLN A 594 9.16 30.26 -28.77
C GLN A 594 10.15 29.10 -28.77
N SER A 595 10.64 28.72 -27.60
CA SER A 595 11.52 27.56 -27.41
C SER A 595 11.10 26.79 -26.17
N TRP A 596 10.99 25.48 -26.32
CA TRP A 596 10.62 24.53 -25.29
C TRP A 596 11.64 23.41 -25.23
N GLN A 597 12.26 23.26 -24.07
CA GLN A 597 13.13 22.14 -23.77
C GLN A 597 12.56 21.43 -22.53
N GLN A 598 11.99 20.24 -22.74
CA GLN A 598 11.33 19.50 -21.66
C GLN A 598 11.36 17.98 -21.89
N CYS A 599 11.03 17.24 -20.84
CA CYS A 599 10.91 15.79 -20.87
C CYS A 599 9.43 15.39 -20.75
N LEU A 600 8.86 14.80 -21.79
CA LEU A 600 7.47 14.35 -21.82
C LEU A 600 7.32 13.01 -21.11
N HIS A 601 6.37 12.90 -20.17
CA HIS A 601 6.22 11.71 -19.33
C HIS A 601 5.28 10.68 -19.94
N LEU A 602 5.76 9.45 -20.18
CA LEU A 602 4.92 8.35 -20.67
C LEU A 602 4.06 7.72 -19.57
N PRO A 603 2.85 7.21 -19.90
CA PRO A 603 2.02 6.48 -18.95
C PRO A 603 2.71 5.23 -18.36
N LEU A 604 2.48 5.00 -17.07
CA LEU A 604 3.03 3.85 -16.32
C LEU A 604 2.10 2.62 -16.34
N ALA A 605 0.98 2.66 -17.06
CA ALA A 605 0.07 1.53 -17.19
C ALA A 605 0.16 0.98 -18.60
N VAL A 606 0.58 -0.28 -18.74
CA VAL A 606 0.70 -0.98 -20.05
C VAL A 606 -0.64 -1.08 -20.78
N ARG A 607 -1.77 -0.93 -20.07
CA ARG A 607 -3.10 -0.85 -20.67
C ARG A 607 -3.37 0.51 -21.35
N SER A 608 -2.75 1.56 -20.84
CA SER A 608 -2.89 2.94 -21.35
C SER A 608 -1.92 3.24 -22.48
N CYS A 609 -0.76 2.59 -22.49
CA CYS A 609 0.27 2.74 -23.51
C CYS A 609 0.93 1.38 -23.74
N SER A 610 0.91 0.88 -24.97
CA SER A 610 1.52 -0.40 -25.35
C SER A 610 2.94 -0.18 -25.87
N PRO A 611 3.83 -1.19 -25.84
CA PRO A 611 5.03 -1.12 -26.67
C PRO A 611 4.67 -1.24 -28.15
N ASP A 612 5.57 -0.78 -29.02
CA ASP A 612 5.48 -1.01 -30.47
C ASP A 612 5.63 -2.50 -30.75
N LEU A 613 4.79 -3.00 -31.65
CA LEU A 613 4.67 -4.41 -31.97
C LEU A 613 4.39 -4.55 -33.46
N SER A 614 4.93 -5.59 -34.09
CA SER A 614 4.51 -6.00 -35.43
C SER A 614 4.55 -7.53 -35.55
N MET A 615 3.42 -8.19 -35.30
CA MET A 615 3.31 -9.66 -35.33
C MET A 615 1.91 -10.13 -35.73
N HIS A 616 1.82 -11.23 -36.49
CA HIS A 616 0.55 -11.88 -36.89
C HIS A 616 -0.50 -10.92 -37.47
N GLY A 617 -0.06 -10.03 -38.36
CA GLY A 617 -0.94 -9.04 -38.98
C GLY A 617 -1.32 -7.87 -38.07
N VAL A 618 -0.98 -7.91 -36.77
CA VAL A 618 -1.21 -6.81 -35.84
C VAL A 618 0.04 -5.94 -35.78
N LYS A 619 -0.11 -4.65 -36.07
CA LYS A 619 0.94 -3.65 -35.94
C LYS A 619 0.48 -2.54 -35.00
N ILE A 620 1.38 -2.16 -34.10
CA ILE A 620 1.22 -1.05 -33.17
C ILE A 620 2.43 -0.16 -33.34
N SER A 621 2.16 1.09 -33.66
CA SER A 621 3.19 2.10 -33.84
C SER A 621 2.78 3.38 -33.14
N HIS A 622 3.76 4.09 -32.62
CA HIS A 622 3.56 5.35 -31.94
C HIS A 622 4.09 6.53 -32.76
N THR A 623 3.28 7.58 -32.84
CA THR A 623 3.66 8.85 -33.48
C THR A 623 3.49 9.98 -32.48
N LEU A 624 4.57 10.73 -32.25
CA LEU A 624 4.55 11.95 -31.46
C LEU A 624 4.10 13.10 -32.36
N HIS A 625 3.04 13.79 -31.96
CA HIS A 625 2.50 14.93 -32.68
C HIS A 625 2.80 16.21 -31.92
N PHE A 626 3.18 17.25 -32.66
CA PHE A 626 3.32 18.61 -32.17
C PHE A 626 2.29 19.48 -32.88
N GLU A 627 1.41 20.08 -32.10
CA GLU A 627 0.30 20.90 -32.58
C GLU A 627 0.43 22.31 -32.04
N VAL A 628 0.29 23.30 -32.92
CA VAL A 628 0.33 24.72 -32.60
C VAL A 628 -0.88 25.43 -33.18
N THR A 629 -1.59 26.17 -32.32
CA THR A 629 -2.74 26.98 -32.71
C THR A 629 -2.31 28.44 -32.85
N PHE A 630 -2.45 28.98 -34.06
CA PHE A 630 -2.19 30.38 -34.38
C PHE A 630 -3.49 31.19 -34.40
N VAL A 631 -3.41 32.47 -34.03
CA VAL A 631 -4.52 33.43 -34.13
C VAL A 631 -4.10 34.57 -35.04
N THR A 632 -4.79 34.73 -36.17
CA THR A 632 -4.58 35.84 -37.11
C THR A 632 -5.94 36.49 -37.38
N ASP A 633 -6.07 37.80 -37.11
CA ASP A 633 -7.31 38.57 -37.33
C ASP A 633 -8.58 37.94 -36.71
N GLY A 634 -8.43 37.30 -35.55
CA GLY A 634 -9.54 36.62 -34.84
C GLY A 634 -9.86 35.21 -35.34
N ILE A 635 -9.20 34.73 -36.40
CA ILE A 635 -9.33 33.37 -36.92
C ILE A 635 -8.25 32.48 -36.29
N THR A 636 -8.66 31.37 -35.69
CA THR A 636 -7.77 30.33 -35.14
C THR A 636 -7.45 29.28 -36.21
N THR A 637 -6.17 29.05 -36.49
CA THR A 637 -5.70 27.97 -37.37
C THR A 637 -4.81 27.00 -36.62
N GLU A 638 -5.07 25.71 -36.73
CA GLU A 638 -4.28 24.63 -36.12
C GLU A 638 -3.34 24.03 -37.16
N GLU A 639 -2.05 23.96 -36.82
CA GLU A 639 -1.01 23.35 -37.64
C GLU A 639 -0.36 22.21 -36.83
N GLU A 640 -0.07 21.11 -37.50
CA GLU A 640 0.42 19.89 -36.86
C GLU A 640 1.61 19.30 -37.63
N ILE A 641 2.55 18.71 -36.91
CA ILE A 641 3.60 17.86 -37.46
C ILE A 641 3.75 16.59 -36.62
N SER A 642 4.08 15.48 -37.27
CA SER A 642 4.25 14.18 -36.62
C SER A 642 5.67 13.64 -36.78
N MET A 643 6.12 12.90 -35.77
CA MET A 643 7.40 12.21 -35.77
C MET A 643 7.23 10.81 -35.19
N PRO A 644 7.67 9.75 -35.90
CA PRO A 644 7.56 8.39 -35.41
C PRO A 644 8.51 8.17 -34.23
N ILE A 645 8.03 7.48 -33.20
CA ILE A 645 8.82 7.01 -32.07
C ILE A 645 8.57 5.53 -31.85
N HIS A 646 9.54 4.82 -31.28
CA HIS A 646 9.47 3.39 -31.04
C HIS A 646 9.45 3.11 -29.53
N LEU A 647 8.33 2.64 -29.01
CA LEU A 647 8.20 2.30 -27.59
C LEU A 647 8.59 0.85 -27.32
N PHE A 648 9.39 0.61 -26.29
CA PHE A 648 9.77 -0.75 -25.87
C PHE A 648 9.82 -0.89 -24.35
N ILE A 649 9.81 -2.11 -23.82
CA ILE A 649 9.96 -2.35 -22.38
C ILE A 649 11.45 -2.58 -22.06
N SER A 650 11.99 -1.78 -21.15
CA SER A 650 13.40 -1.86 -20.76
C SER A 650 13.68 -3.03 -19.81
N PRO A 651 14.83 -3.73 -19.94
CA PRO A 651 15.32 -4.67 -18.93
C PRO A 651 15.51 -4.08 -17.53
N GLU A 652 15.79 -2.77 -17.44
CA GLU A 652 15.99 -2.06 -16.17
C GLU A 652 14.66 -1.68 -15.48
N LEU A 653 13.56 -1.68 -16.25
CA LEU A 653 12.20 -1.49 -15.74
C LEU A 653 11.26 -2.56 -16.33
N PRO A 654 11.42 -3.83 -15.93
CA PRO A 654 10.65 -4.92 -16.50
C PRO A 654 9.17 -4.85 -16.11
N VAL A 655 8.32 -5.46 -16.93
CA VAL A 655 6.90 -5.63 -16.66
C VAL A 655 6.62 -7.11 -16.40
N ASN A 656 5.93 -7.43 -15.32
CA ASN A 656 5.64 -8.80 -14.93
C ASN A 656 4.49 -9.43 -15.75
N GLY A 657 4.22 -10.72 -15.53
CA GLY A 657 3.14 -11.47 -16.19
C GLY A 657 1.74 -10.85 -16.04
N TRP A 658 1.55 -10.06 -14.99
CA TRP A 658 0.31 -9.37 -14.65
C TRP A 658 0.19 -7.97 -15.27
N GLY A 659 1.21 -7.49 -15.99
CA GLY A 659 1.21 -6.16 -16.61
C GLY A 659 1.60 -5.03 -15.64
N ILE A 660 2.30 -5.35 -14.55
CA ILE A 660 2.75 -4.41 -13.52
C ILE A 660 4.26 -4.24 -13.65
N PHE A 661 4.75 -3.01 -13.61
CA PHE A 661 6.18 -2.71 -13.56
C PHE A 661 6.83 -3.25 -12.28
N VAL A 662 7.94 -3.95 -12.42
CA VAL A 662 8.71 -4.52 -11.31
C VAL A 662 9.82 -3.54 -10.94
N GLN A 663 9.81 -3.05 -9.71
CA GLN A 663 10.94 -2.30 -9.16
C GLN A 663 12.01 -3.27 -8.65
N ASN A 664 13.23 -3.12 -9.14
CA ASN A 664 14.38 -3.84 -8.62
C ASN A 664 14.75 -3.25 -7.25
N GLN A 665 14.92 -4.08 -6.21
CA GLN A 665 15.14 -3.60 -4.83
C GLN A 665 16.46 -2.83 -4.66
N ASP A 666 17.38 -2.98 -5.60
CA ASP A 666 18.71 -2.36 -5.56
C ASP A 666 18.78 -0.98 -6.24
N ILE A 667 17.72 -0.54 -6.92
CA ILE A 667 17.71 0.71 -7.69
C ILE A 667 16.59 1.60 -7.14
N THR A 668 16.97 2.74 -6.56
CA THR A 668 16.00 3.71 -6.04
C THR A 668 15.15 4.29 -7.17
N SER A 669 13.91 4.72 -6.89
CA SER A 669 13.02 5.28 -7.92
C SER A 669 13.58 6.53 -8.64
N LYS A 670 14.57 7.19 -8.03
CA LYS A 670 15.27 8.33 -8.61
C LYS A 670 16.27 7.85 -9.67
N GLU A 671 17.09 6.84 -9.32
CA GLU A 671 18.04 6.20 -10.23
C GLU A 671 17.34 5.52 -11.41
N VAL A 672 16.17 4.88 -11.20
CA VAL A 672 15.39 4.29 -12.32
C VAL A 672 14.95 5.34 -13.34
N LYS A 673 14.52 6.53 -12.90
CA LYS A 673 14.10 7.60 -13.81
C LYS A 673 15.27 8.17 -14.59
N ASP A 674 16.42 8.32 -13.95
CA ASP A 674 17.65 8.77 -14.58
C ASP A 674 18.11 7.72 -15.63
N VAL A 675 18.07 6.42 -15.29
CA VAL A 675 18.38 5.31 -16.21
C VAL A 675 17.40 5.22 -17.39
N LEU A 676 16.11 5.51 -17.18
CA LEU A 676 15.10 5.54 -18.26
C LEU A 676 15.22 6.76 -19.17
N ALA A 677 15.79 7.86 -18.67
CA ALA A 677 16.15 9.02 -19.48
C ALA A 677 17.45 8.80 -20.29
N GLU A 678 18.21 7.75 -19.97
CA GLU A 678 19.56 7.47 -20.49
C GLU A 678 19.61 6.50 -21.69
N GLY A 679 18.47 6.07 -22.25
CA GLY A 679 18.35 5.35 -23.53
C GLY A 679 19.37 4.22 -23.78
N ILE A 680 18.96 2.96 -23.60
CA ILE A 680 19.66 1.69 -23.97
C ILE A 680 21.11 1.47 -23.45
N ARG A 681 21.77 2.42 -22.75
CA ARG A 681 23.01 2.36 -21.90
C ARG A 681 24.21 3.29 -22.37
N VAL A 682 24.16 4.60 -22.02
CA VAL A 682 25.19 5.60 -21.47
C VAL A 682 26.58 5.87 -22.15
N PRO A 683 27.27 7.08 -22.10
CA PRO A 683 27.04 8.42 -21.42
C PRO A 683 27.16 9.73 -22.30
N PRO A 684 27.04 11.00 -21.77
CA PRO A 684 26.71 11.49 -20.40
C PRO A 684 25.44 12.39 -20.29
N ARG A 685 25.16 12.81 -19.05
CA ARG A 685 24.01 13.60 -18.52
C ARG A 685 23.75 14.95 -19.22
N TYR A 686 22.49 15.22 -19.59
CA TYR A 686 22.08 16.50 -20.21
C TYR A 686 20.70 17.03 -19.78
N CYS A 687 20.20 16.64 -18.60
CA CYS A 687 18.98 17.19 -18.00
C CYS A 687 19.27 17.71 -16.60
N ASP A 688 20.02 18.81 -16.49
CA ASP A 688 20.11 19.59 -15.25
C ASP A 688 18.89 20.49 -15.13
N VAL A 689 17.77 19.93 -14.68
CA VAL A 689 16.64 20.71 -14.15
C VAL A 689 16.16 20.01 -12.89
N GLU A 690 16.15 20.74 -11.77
CA GLU A 690 15.51 20.31 -10.53
C GLU A 690 14.02 20.01 -10.79
N LEU A 691 13.69 18.74 -11.04
CA LEU A 691 12.32 18.28 -11.11
C LEU A 691 11.70 18.33 -9.70
N SER A 692 10.75 19.24 -9.50
CA SER A 692 9.79 19.17 -8.40
C SER A 692 9.00 17.86 -8.50
N LEU A 693 9.29 16.94 -7.58
CA LEU A 693 9.07 15.50 -7.66
C LEU A 693 7.73 15.01 -7.07
N GLU A 694 6.63 15.75 -7.23
CA GLU A 694 5.38 15.47 -6.47
C GLU A 694 4.25 14.74 -7.23
N GLY A 695 4.37 14.47 -8.54
CA GLY A 695 3.26 13.90 -9.32
C GLY A 695 3.21 12.38 -9.54
N TYR A 696 4.24 11.61 -9.18
CA TYR A 696 4.39 10.23 -9.69
C TYR A 696 4.02 9.15 -8.66
N GLY A 697 2.72 8.88 -8.52
CA GLY A 697 2.23 7.69 -7.85
C GLY A 697 2.36 6.45 -8.72
N LEU A 698 3.37 5.60 -8.46
CA LEU A 698 3.39 4.24 -9.00
C LEU A 698 2.18 3.44 -8.47
N PRO A 699 1.39 2.78 -9.34
CA PRO A 699 0.39 1.80 -8.90
C PRO A 699 1.12 0.52 -8.50
N VAL A 700 1.35 0.37 -7.20
CA VAL A 700 1.89 -0.85 -6.59
C VAL A 700 0.72 -1.72 -6.11
N GLY A 701 0.64 -2.94 -6.63
CA GLY A 701 0.14 -4.06 -5.81
C GLY A 701 -1.34 -4.45 -5.89
N THR A 702 -2.06 -4.20 -6.99
CA THR A 702 -3.32 -4.93 -7.24
C THR A 702 -3.47 -5.33 -8.70
N PRO A 703 -3.74 -6.62 -9.00
CA PRO A 703 -4.08 -7.04 -10.36
C PRO A 703 -5.38 -6.33 -10.79
N PRO A 704 -5.50 -5.91 -12.06
CA PRO A 704 -6.76 -5.37 -12.57
C PRO A 704 -7.89 -6.41 -12.44
N PRO A 705 -9.13 -5.99 -12.18
CA PRO A 705 -10.28 -6.89 -12.12
C PRO A 705 -10.61 -7.38 -13.54
N ALA A 706 -10.00 -8.50 -13.94
CA ALA A 706 -10.29 -9.19 -15.21
C ALA A 706 -9.91 -10.69 -15.15
N TYR A 707 -10.07 -11.33 -13.99
CA TYR A 707 -9.98 -12.79 -13.85
C TYR A 707 -11.26 -13.39 -13.25
N SER A 708 -12.37 -12.66 -13.33
CA SER A 708 -13.70 -13.15 -12.99
C SER A 708 -14.46 -13.46 -14.26
N GLU A 709 -14.03 -14.49 -14.99
CA GLU A 709 -14.82 -15.30 -15.91
C GLU A 709 -13.94 -16.43 -16.45
N CYS A 710 -13.74 -17.42 -15.59
CA CYS A 710 -13.49 -18.83 -15.93
C CYS A 710 -14.23 -19.66 -14.89
#